data_AF-A0AAD5LK07-F1
#
_entry.id   AF-A0AAD5LK07-F1
#
_cell.length_a   1.000
_cell.length_b   1.000
_cell.length_c   1.000
_cell.angle_alpha   90.00
_cell.angle_beta   90.00
_cell.angle_gamma   90.00
#
_symmetry.space_group_name_H-M   'P 1'
#
loop_
_entity.id
_entity.type
_entity.pdbx_description
1 polymer ?
#
loop_
_entity_poly.entity_id
_entity_poly.type
_entity_poly.pdbx_seq_one_letter_code
_entity_poly.pdbx_strand_id
1 'polypeptide(L)'
;MALHASSAAATLPMLPPDYHHEVAQELVAFFHGFYRFGAAPTQFNLDDPQYLQMLHNMMFASLTIGAIVFIVLCIIVIRRTILHIRSSYARSLSMESSSIEISAVILLTVLAISSLSGLLGEAQVDYSAGVVRHAMTNTSRLFESSQRLAWDSVNTSQSIKMLADDLLVSFNDTDLPSDAFKMSGEAQILFHASKELYNATDKLLPKNYAEQAKDWEYSYFMLKSTTNFAILAVALASFLSISSIGWSMVTPLRLSIFIILSVVPISHTLIGVYLSSTMMTADFCSAPMNSTMTLLHTTATVNYYLECPANASNPFVSYTDRLDQTKRLVSDLQKTLEIYAQQHGDVGMHMKSSFLDPIGARLEELETQALSFNATQSCQNVSAGIEHALNAYCEYGMLGLFWMWVHQIILCLVLFIGVVTSVLVYERVHMREVRSEMRYQLLSTYEDDNMEHLELKARLKEEDAHNWQLHASDADTSAPSTQRPLRRVAGVDISFLKGSNEHACASIVVLDFSTLELLYEAFTYVSLPAPYIAGFLAFREVPALTKLYDDLLERCPELAPDIILVDGNGILHPLGFGLASHFGVLREIPTIGVGKTFLHVDGLTKGDAKRMMQEAKAAGEQLVKIRGASGRVWAAALCGPRGVQNPVYVSVGHHVTLDTAIAVVLACSKYRVPEPIRQADIRSREVIREWETTGVLNTTLDRFTIHR
;
A
#
# COMPACT_ATOMS: atom_id res chain seq x y z
N MET A 1 53.64 34.77 -12.98
CA MET A 1 52.87 36.01 -13.24
C MET A 1 51.89 35.67 -14.36
N ALA A 2 50.59 35.63 -14.04
CA ALA A 2 49.44 35.32 -14.91
C ALA A 2 49.53 34.06 -15.80
N LEU A 3 48.93 32.95 -15.36
CA LEU A 3 48.59 31.80 -16.22
C LEU A 3 47.07 31.64 -16.26
N HIS A 4 46.55 31.68 -17.49
CA HIS A 4 45.16 31.54 -17.88
C HIS A 4 44.43 30.40 -17.15
N ALA A 5 43.37 30.74 -16.42
CA ALA A 5 42.31 29.80 -16.08
C ALA A 5 41.36 29.71 -17.28
N SER A 6 41.34 28.57 -17.98
CA SER A 6 40.33 28.29 -18.99
C SER A 6 38.97 28.17 -18.30
N SER A 7 38.06 29.09 -18.63
CA SER A 7 36.65 28.99 -18.27
C SER A 7 35.98 27.88 -19.09
N ALA A 8 35.99 26.66 -18.55
CA ALA A 8 35.05 25.62 -18.93
C ALA A 8 34.18 25.29 -17.71
N ALA A 9 33.52 26.31 -17.16
CA ALA A 9 32.33 26.08 -16.37
C ALA A 9 31.24 25.67 -17.36
N ALA A 10 30.89 24.38 -17.35
CA ALA A 10 29.75 23.87 -18.07
C ALA A 10 28.51 24.67 -17.65
N THR A 11 28.10 25.60 -18.52
CA THR A 11 26.77 26.19 -18.46
C THR A 11 25.78 25.04 -18.68
N LEU A 12 25.13 24.59 -17.61
CA LEU A 12 23.84 23.94 -17.72
C LEU A 12 23.00 24.78 -18.70
N PRO A 13 22.37 24.19 -19.73
CA PRO A 13 21.50 24.94 -20.61
C PRO A 13 20.36 25.49 -19.73
N MET A 14 20.44 26.77 -19.38
CA MET A 14 19.32 27.50 -18.82
C MET A 14 18.21 27.40 -19.87
N LEU A 15 17.04 26.92 -19.45
CA LEU A 15 15.85 26.87 -20.30
C LEU A 15 15.63 28.27 -20.92
N PRO A 16 15.11 28.36 -22.16
CA PRO A 16 14.79 29.63 -22.79
C PRO A 16 13.99 30.53 -21.85
N PRO A 17 14.18 31.87 -21.87
CA PRO A 17 13.46 32.80 -21.01
C PRO A 17 11.92 32.67 -21.11
N ASP A 18 11.42 32.16 -22.25
CA ASP A 18 9.98 31.98 -22.52
C ASP A 18 9.50 30.52 -22.41
N TYR A 19 10.31 29.60 -21.88
CA TYR A 19 9.98 28.17 -21.84
C TYR A 19 8.68 27.87 -21.06
N HIS A 20 8.46 28.56 -19.93
CA HIS A 20 7.24 28.40 -19.15
C HIS A 20 5.99 28.86 -19.91
N HIS A 21 6.13 29.95 -20.67
CA HIS A 21 5.07 30.49 -21.51
C HIS A 21 4.71 29.54 -22.66
N GLU A 22 5.71 29.00 -23.37
CA GLU A 22 5.49 28.04 -24.47
C GLU A 22 4.79 26.76 -23.96
N VAL A 23 5.27 26.19 -22.86
CA VAL A 23 4.66 24.99 -22.27
C VAL A 23 3.23 25.26 -21.81
N ALA A 24 2.97 26.42 -21.19
CA ALA A 24 1.62 26.80 -20.78
C ALA A 24 0.67 26.91 -21.99
N GLN A 25 1.11 27.50 -23.10
CA GLN A 25 0.31 27.59 -24.32
C GLN A 25 0.00 26.22 -24.93
N GLU A 26 0.98 25.30 -24.97
CA GLU A 26 0.75 23.94 -25.44
C GLU A 26 -0.25 23.19 -24.56
N LEU A 27 -0.15 23.34 -23.23
CA LEU A 27 -1.10 22.76 -22.28
C LEU A 27 -2.51 23.34 -22.47
N VAL A 28 -2.64 24.66 -22.62
CA VAL A 28 -3.91 25.33 -22.92
C VAL A 28 -4.52 24.76 -24.20
N ALA A 29 -3.75 24.68 -25.29
CA ALA A 29 -4.22 24.13 -26.56
C ALA A 29 -4.65 22.66 -26.44
N PHE A 30 -3.90 21.85 -25.69
CA PHE A 30 -4.21 20.44 -25.44
C PHE A 30 -5.52 20.28 -24.67
N PHE A 31 -5.67 20.93 -23.52
CA PHE A 31 -6.86 20.77 -22.66
C PHE A 31 -8.10 21.43 -23.25
N HIS A 32 -7.95 22.55 -23.96
CA HIS A 32 -9.03 23.15 -24.76
C HIS A 32 -9.49 22.21 -25.89
N GLY A 33 -8.56 21.45 -26.50
CA GLY A 33 -8.87 20.42 -27.48
C GLY A 33 -9.54 19.17 -26.88
N PHE A 34 -9.20 18.82 -25.63
CA PHE A 34 -9.70 17.63 -24.93
C PHE A 34 -11.23 17.61 -24.78
N TYR A 35 -11.83 18.80 -24.63
CA TYR A 35 -13.27 19.05 -24.57
C TYR A 35 -14.04 18.70 -25.85
N ARG A 36 -13.36 18.62 -27.01
CA ARG A 36 -13.99 18.38 -28.33
C ARG A 36 -14.50 16.95 -28.55
N PHE A 37 -14.13 16.00 -27.70
CA PHE A 37 -14.62 14.61 -27.78
C PHE A 37 -16.06 14.41 -27.25
N GLY A 38 -16.63 15.40 -26.55
CA GLY A 38 -17.91 15.27 -25.83
C GLY A 38 -19.10 16.11 -26.34
N ALA A 39 -18.95 16.86 -27.45
CA ALA A 39 -20.00 17.68 -28.08
C ALA A 39 -20.58 18.85 -27.24
N ALA A 40 -19.76 19.49 -26.40
CA ALA A 40 -20.15 20.63 -25.57
C ALA A 40 -19.61 21.97 -26.15
N PRO A 41 -20.11 23.17 -25.74
CA PRO A 41 -19.84 24.45 -26.41
C PRO A 41 -18.41 25.00 -26.30
N THR A 42 -17.88 25.51 -27.41
CA THR A 42 -16.47 25.91 -27.61
C THR A 42 -15.99 27.15 -26.84
N GLN A 43 -16.84 27.74 -25.99
CA GLN A 43 -16.56 29.00 -25.31
C GLN A 43 -16.69 28.82 -23.81
N PHE A 44 -15.73 29.37 -23.06
CA PHE A 44 -15.79 29.46 -21.62
C PHE A 44 -17.09 30.18 -21.20
N ASN A 45 -17.96 29.46 -20.50
CA ASN A 45 -19.21 30.00 -19.97
C ASN A 45 -19.59 29.27 -18.68
N LEU A 46 -19.49 29.96 -17.55
CA LEU A 46 -19.88 29.42 -16.24
C LEU A 46 -21.39 29.31 -16.05
N ASP A 47 -22.18 29.97 -16.90
CA ASP A 47 -23.64 29.92 -16.85
C ASP A 47 -24.22 28.76 -17.70
N ASP A 48 -23.38 28.04 -18.46
CA ASP A 48 -23.83 26.90 -19.25
C ASP A 48 -24.00 25.64 -18.38
N PRO A 49 -25.23 25.11 -18.21
CA PRO A 49 -25.45 23.90 -17.43
C PRO A 49 -24.78 22.66 -18.04
N GLN A 50 -24.58 22.59 -19.36
CA GLN A 50 -23.90 21.45 -19.99
C GLN A 50 -22.41 21.42 -19.64
N TYR A 51 -21.76 22.58 -19.67
CA TYR A 51 -20.38 22.77 -19.24
C TYR A 51 -20.17 22.36 -17.77
N LEU A 52 -21.02 22.84 -16.85
CA LEU A 52 -20.96 22.47 -15.43
C LEU A 52 -21.21 20.98 -15.19
N GLN A 53 -22.17 20.38 -15.89
CA GLN A 53 -22.46 18.96 -15.77
C GLN A 53 -21.29 18.08 -16.22
N MET A 54 -20.56 18.49 -17.27
CA MET A 54 -19.37 17.77 -17.72
C MET A 54 -18.27 17.78 -16.64
N LEU A 55 -17.95 18.95 -16.08
CA LEU A 55 -16.95 19.06 -15.01
C LEU A 55 -17.33 18.17 -13.81
N HIS A 56 -18.62 18.14 -13.46
CA HIS A 56 -19.14 17.24 -12.42
C HIS A 56 -18.96 15.76 -12.79
N ASN A 57 -19.28 15.36 -14.02
CA ASN A 57 -19.11 13.99 -14.49
C ASN A 57 -17.65 13.54 -14.45
N MET A 58 -16.69 14.42 -14.73
CA MET A 58 -15.26 14.11 -14.62
C MET A 58 -14.83 13.87 -13.17
N MET A 59 -15.30 14.69 -12.23
CA MET A 59 -15.06 14.47 -10.81
C MET A 59 -15.65 13.13 -10.35
N PHE A 60 -16.88 12.82 -10.76
CA PHE A 60 -17.55 11.56 -10.43
C PHE A 60 -16.85 10.34 -11.04
N ALA A 61 -16.38 10.44 -12.27
CA ALA A 61 -15.60 9.38 -12.93
C ALA A 61 -14.31 9.08 -12.15
N SER A 62 -13.58 10.11 -11.72
CA SER A 62 -12.36 9.96 -10.92
C SER A 62 -12.64 9.29 -9.57
N LEU A 63 -13.72 9.68 -8.89
CA LEU A 63 -14.18 9.03 -7.65
C LEU A 63 -14.53 7.55 -7.88
N THR A 64 -15.19 7.24 -8.99
CA THR A 64 -15.58 5.86 -9.34
C THR A 64 -14.36 4.99 -9.58
N ILE A 65 -13.34 5.49 -10.29
CA ILE A 65 -12.05 4.81 -10.47
C ILE A 65 -11.39 4.57 -9.11
N GLY A 66 -11.37 5.58 -8.23
CA GLY A 66 -10.85 5.46 -6.87
C GLY A 66 -11.55 4.38 -6.05
N ALA A 67 -12.89 4.29 -6.15
CA ALA A 67 -13.67 3.25 -5.49
C ALA A 67 -13.34 1.84 -6.01
N ILE A 68 -13.15 1.68 -7.33
CA ILE A 68 -12.74 0.40 -7.93
C ILE A 68 -11.34 0.00 -7.44
N VAL A 69 -10.37 0.91 -7.48
CA VAL A 69 -9.00 0.66 -7.00
C VAL A 69 -9.00 0.30 -5.52
N PHE A 70 -9.78 1.02 -4.70
CA PHE A 70 -9.99 0.72 -3.29
C PHE A 70 -10.51 -0.71 -3.07
N ILE A 71 -11.57 -1.09 -3.77
CA ILE A 71 -12.15 -2.45 -3.67
C ILE A 71 -11.12 -3.51 -4.07
N VAL A 72 -10.38 -3.30 -5.17
CA VAL A 72 -9.34 -4.23 -5.63
C VAL A 72 -8.23 -4.39 -4.58
N LEU A 73 -7.74 -3.29 -4.01
CA LEU A 73 -6.72 -3.34 -2.96
C LEU A 73 -7.24 -4.04 -1.69
N CYS A 74 -8.48 -3.77 -1.27
CA CYS A 74 -9.13 -4.48 -0.18
C CYS A 74 -9.21 -5.99 -0.45
N ILE A 75 -9.60 -6.40 -1.66
CA ILE A 75 -9.64 -7.81 -2.07
C ILE A 75 -8.23 -8.42 -2.03
N ILE A 76 -7.19 -7.73 -2.51
CA ILE A 76 -5.80 -8.20 -2.48
C ILE A 76 -5.35 -8.43 -1.04
N VAL A 77 -5.57 -7.45 -0.15
CA VAL A 77 -5.23 -7.57 1.27
C VAL A 77 -5.98 -8.73 1.89
N ILE A 78 -7.32 -8.75 1.84
CA ILE A 78 -8.15 -9.81 2.43
C ILE A 78 -7.77 -11.20 1.91
N ARG A 79 -7.58 -11.34 0.59
CA ARG A 79 -7.23 -12.63 -0.01
C ARG A 79 -5.87 -13.13 0.47
N ARG A 80 -4.86 -12.24 0.56
CA ARG A 80 -3.51 -12.62 0.96
C ARG A 80 -3.33 -12.76 2.47
N THR A 81 -4.09 -12.02 3.28
CA THR A 81 -3.96 -12.06 4.73
C THR A 81 -4.92 -13.05 5.39
N ILE A 82 -6.14 -13.21 4.88
CA ILE A 82 -7.19 -14.04 5.51
C ILE A 82 -7.39 -15.37 4.77
N LEU A 83 -7.46 -15.37 3.44
CA LEU A 83 -7.77 -16.60 2.68
C LEU A 83 -6.56 -17.50 2.42
N HIS A 84 -5.34 -16.93 2.35
CA HIS A 84 -4.12 -17.71 2.16
C HIS A 84 -3.64 -18.43 3.44
N ILE A 85 -4.31 -18.19 4.59
CA ILE A 85 -4.15 -18.93 5.86
C ILE A 85 -4.30 -20.44 5.66
N ARG A 86 -5.00 -20.89 4.60
CA ARG A 86 -5.23 -22.32 4.31
C ARG A 86 -4.32 -22.95 3.26
N SER A 87 -3.53 -22.19 2.51
CA SER A 87 -2.79 -22.71 1.33
C SER A 87 -1.25 -22.68 1.48
N SER A 88 -0.73 -22.13 2.56
CA SER A 88 0.71 -21.87 2.77
C SER A 88 1.58 -23.12 3.00
N TYR A 89 1.00 -24.33 3.01
CA TYR A 89 1.79 -25.57 3.06
C TYR A 89 2.48 -25.92 1.73
N ALA A 90 2.11 -25.28 0.61
CA ALA A 90 2.43 -25.80 -0.73
C ALA A 90 3.19 -24.88 -1.69
N ARG A 91 3.80 -23.76 -1.28
CA ARG A 91 4.55 -22.93 -2.26
C ARG A 91 5.86 -22.35 -1.76
N SER A 92 6.94 -22.94 -2.29
CA SER A 92 8.27 -22.35 -2.40
C SER A 92 8.22 -21.11 -3.29
N LEU A 93 8.72 -19.97 -2.81
CA LEU A 93 9.26 -18.92 -3.67
C LEU A 93 10.43 -18.24 -2.97
N SER A 94 11.64 -18.42 -3.51
CA SER A 94 12.83 -17.66 -3.15
C SER A 94 12.80 -16.33 -3.91
N MET A 95 12.64 -15.23 -3.18
CA MET A 95 13.14 -13.93 -3.62
C MET A 95 14.18 -13.47 -2.59
N GLU A 96 15.25 -12.81 -3.00
CA GLU A 96 16.29 -12.36 -2.08
C GLU A 96 15.84 -11.21 -1.16
N SER A 97 16.57 -10.99 -0.06
CA SER A 97 16.25 -10.01 0.99
C SER A 97 16.55 -8.56 0.58
N SER A 98 17.51 -8.37 -0.33
CA SER A 98 18.01 -7.06 -0.78
C SER A 98 17.01 -6.26 -1.62
N SER A 99 16.13 -6.92 -2.38
CA SER A 99 15.17 -6.26 -3.28
C SER A 99 14.10 -5.44 -2.54
N ILE A 100 13.78 -5.78 -1.29
CA ILE A 100 12.65 -5.20 -0.55
C ILE A 100 13.05 -3.88 0.13
N GLU A 101 14.21 -3.83 0.78
CA GLU A 101 14.73 -2.62 1.41
C GLU A 101 14.99 -1.53 0.37
N ILE A 102 15.53 -1.92 -0.80
CA ILE A 102 15.69 -1.04 -1.96
C ILE A 102 14.33 -0.52 -2.44
N SER A 103 13.29 -1.36 -2.52
CA SER A 103 11.95 -0.93 -2.93
C SER A 103 11.32 0.07 -1.95
N ALA A 104 11.55 -0.08 -0.64
CA ALA A 104 11.02 0.83 0.38
C ALA A 104 11.73 2.18 0.34
N VAL A 105 13.05 2.19 0.15
CA VAL A 105 13.82 3.43 -0.03
C VAL A 105 13.39 4.14 -1.31
N ILE A 106 13.24 3.42 -2.44
CA ILE A 106 12.73 3.99 -3.69
C ILE A 106 11.33 4.58 -3.47
N LEU A 107 10.42 3.87 -2.80
CA LEU A 107 9.07 4.33 -2.52
C LEU A 107 9.07 5.63 -1.69
N LEU A 108 9.86 5.70 -0.63
CA LEU A 108 9.97 6.90 0.23
C LEU A 108 10.60 8.07 -0.51
N THR A 109 11.61 7.82 -1.34
CA THR A 109 12.27 8.87 -2.14
C THR A 109 11.29 9.43 -3.18
N VAL A 110 10.53 8.56 -3.85
CA VAL A 110 9.51 8.98 -4.81
C VAL A 110 8.38 9.72 -4.11
N LEU A 111 7.92 9.28 -2.94
CA LEU A 111 6.93 10.01 -2.13
C LEU A 111 7.42 11.42 -1.75
N ALA A 112 8.68 11.56 -1.35
CA ALA A 112 9.28 12.85 -1.02
C ALA A 112 9.36 13.76 -2.25
N ILE A 113 9.86 13.27 -3.39
CA ILE A 113 9.93 14.02 -4.65
C ILE A 113 8.52 14.43 -5.10
N SER A 114 7.55 13.51 -5.00
CA SER A 114 6.15 13.79 -5.26
C SER A 114 5.69 14.95 -4.37
N SER A 115 5.81 14.85 -3.05
CA SER A 115 5.35 15.92 -2.14
C SER A 115 5.95 17.29 -2.47
N LEU A 116 7.22 17.34 -2.88
CA LEU A 116 7.88 18.57 -3.30
C LEU A 116 7.29 19.14 -4.61
N SER A 117 6.99 18.30 -5.61
CA SER A 117 6.39 18.77 -6.85
C SER A 117 4.95 19.27 -6.66
N GLY A 118 4.18 18.66 -5.75
CA GLY A 118 2.84 19.16 -5.39
C GLY A 118 2.89 20.55 -4.76
N LEU A 119 3.84 20.77 -3.82
CA LEU A 119 4.07 22.08 -3.19
C LEU A 119 4.51 23.16 -4.19
N LEU A 120 5.33 22.79 -5.18
CA LEU A 120 5.74 23.71 -6.23
C LEU A 120 4.56 24.10 -7.13
N GLY A 121 3.72 23.15 -7.52
CA GLY A 121 2.50 23.43 -8.29
C GLY A 121 1.54 24.33 -7.51
N GLU A 122 1.36 24.07 -6.21
CA GLU A 122 0.54 24.90 -5.32
C GLU A 122 1.08 26.34 -5.22
N ALA A 123 2.41 26.51 -5.08
CA ALA A 123 3.04 27.82 -5.04
C ALA A 123 2.84 28.62 -6.35
N GLN A 124 2.82 27.94 -7.51
CA GLN A 124 2.54 28.58 -8.79
C GLN A 124 1.10 29.10 -8.87
N VAL A 125 0.13 28.31 -8.43
CA VAL A 125 -1.28 28.75 -8.43
C VAL A 125 -1.50 29.87 -7.41
N ASP A 126 -0.93 29.77 -6.20
CA ASP A 126 -0.97 30.82 -5.17
C ASP A 126 -0.37 32.14 -5.68
N TYR A 127 0.77 32.09 -6.38
CA TYR A 127 1.37 33.25 -7.02
C TYR A 127 0.41 33.88 -8.04
N SER A 128 -0.15 33.07 -8.93
CA SER A 128 -1.06 33.54 -9.98
C SER A 128 -2.31 34.22 -9.43
N ALA A 129 -2.95 33.63 -8.40
CA ALA A 129 -4.11 34.19 -7.72
C ALA A 129 -3.75 35.50 -6.99
N GLY A 130 -2.56 35.55 -6.38
CA GLY A 130 -2.04 36.76 -5.73
C GLY A 130 -1.84 37.93 -6.70
N VAL A 131 -1.31 37.67 -7.90
CA VAL A 131 -1.15 38.69 -8.95
C VAL A 131 -2.50 39.25 -9.39
N VAL A 132 -3.48 38.38 -9.65
CA VAL A 132 -4.82 38.83 -10.03
C VAL A 132 -5.48 39.64 -8.92
N ARG A 133 -5.39 39.19 -7.67
CA ARG A 133 -5.89 39.96 -6.53
C ARG A 133 -5.24 41.33 -6.44
N HIS A 134 -3.93 41.40 -6.63
CA HIS A 134 -3.20 42.67 -6.60
C HIS A 134 -3.70 43.62 -7.71
N ALA A 135 -3.82 43.14 -8.94
CA ALA A 135 -4.30 43.93 -10.07
C ALA A 135 -5.74 44.44 -9.87
N MET A 136 -6.66 43.57 -9.44
CA MET A 136 -8.05 43.94 -9.16
C MET A 136 -8.18 44.91 -7.98
N THR A 137 -7.37 44.74 -6.93
CA THR A 137 -7.36 45.65 -5.77
C THR A 137 -6.84 47.03 -6.16
N ASN A 138 -5.77 47.12 -6.95
CA ASN A 138 -5.25 48.40 -7.44
C ASN A 138 -6.26 49.11 -8.33
N THR A 139 -6.95 48.37 -9.20
CA THR A 139 -8.03 48.91 -10.05
C THR A 139 -9.20 49.43 -9.20
N SER A 140 -9.63 48.66 -8.19
CA SER A 140 -10.68 49.10 -7.24
C SER A 140 -10.31 50.41 -6.54
N ARG A 141 -9.07 50.53 -6.03
CA ARG A 141 -8.58 51.76 -5.38
C ARG A 141 -8.56 52.95 -6.33
N LEU A 142 -8.19 52.74 -7.59
CA LEU A 142 -8.19 53.79 -8.61
C LEU A 142 -9.61 54.31 -8.87
N PHE A 143 -10.60 53.41 -8.95
CA PHE A 143 -12.00 53.77 -9.15
C PHE A 143 -12.60 54.46 -7.92
N GLU A 144 -12.31 53.97 -6.71
CA GLU A 144 -12.69 54.63 -5.46
C GLU A 144 -12.08 56.03 -5.34
N SER A 145 -10.81 56.20 -5.74
CA SER A 145 -10.15 57.50 -5.78
C SER A 145 -10.83 58.45 -6.77
N SER A 146 -11.20 57.95 -7.94
CA SER A 146 -11.92 58.74 -8.96
C SER A 146 -13.29 59.20 -8.45
N GLN A 147 -14.04 58.30 -7.81
CA GLN A 147 -15.34 58.62 -7.22
C GLN A 147 -15.21 59.62 -6.06
N ARG A 148 -14.19 59.48 -5.21
CA ARG A 148 -13.91 60.42 -4.11
C ARG A 148 -13.60 61.82 -4.64
N LEU A 149 -12.74 61.94 -5.64
CA LEU A 149 -12.42 63.23 -6.26
C LEU A 149 -13.66 63.90 -6.90
N ALA A 150 -14.53 63.10 -7.54
CA ALA A 150 -15.79 63.61 -8.06
C ALA A 150 -16.74 64.09 -6.93
N TRP A 151 -16.79 63.38 -5.80
CA TRP A 151 -17.55 63.83 -4.62
C TRP A 151 -16.98 65.11 -4.00
N ASP A 152 -15.66 65.23 -3.89
CA ASP A 152 -15.01 66.42 -3.36
C ASP A 152 -15.33 67.65 -4.25
N SER A 153 -15.40 67.47 -5.56
CA SER A 153 -15.84 68.51 -6.50
C SER A 153 -17.29 69.00 -6.26
N VAL A 154 -18.17 68.12 -5.76
CA VAL A 154 -19.55 68.49 -5.36
C VAL A 154 -19.53 69.35 -4.11
N ASN A 155 -18.72 69.00 -3.09
CA ASN A 155 -18.62 69.77 -1.85
C ASN A 155 -17.99 71.14 -2.07
N THR A 156 -16.95 71.21 -2.91
CA THR A 156 -16.27 72.46 -3.24
C THR A 156 -17.18 73.38 -4.07
N SER A 157 -17.86 72.86 -5.09
CA SER A 157 -18.84 73.64 -5.87
C SER A 157 -20.06 74.07 -5.05
N GLN A 158 -20.52 73.26 -4.10
CA GLN A 158 -21.58 73.65 -3.17
C GLN A 158 -21.14 74.82 -2.27
N SER A 159 -19.88 74.79 -1.82
CA SER A 159 -19.29 75.87 -1.02
C SER A 159 -19.19 77.17 -1.82
N ILE A 160 -18.77 77.11 -3.08
CA ILE A 160 -18.76 78.25 -4.02
C ILE A 160 -20.17 78.82 -4.18
N LYS A 161 -21.16 77.95 -4.40
CA LYS A 161 -22.56 78.35 -4.51
C LYS A 161 -23.07 79.05 -3.25
N MET A 162 -22.84 78.48 -2.06
CA MET A 162 -23.26 79.10 -0.79
C MET A 162 -22.62 80.48 -0.60
N LEU A 163 -21.33 80.63 -0.88
CA LEU A 163 -20.64 81.92 -0.81
C LEU A 163 -21.20 82.94 -1.81
N ALA A 164 -21.56 82.49 -3.02
CA ALA A 164 -22.16 83.37 -4.03
C ALA A 164 -23.59 83.78 -3.66
N ASP A 165 -24.37 82.90 -3.03
CA ASP A 165 -25.72 83.21 -2.54
C ASP A 165 -25.66 84.12 -1.30
N ASP A 166 -24.76 83.86 -0.35
CA ASP A 166 -24.55 84.68 0.84
C ASP A 166 -24.07 86.09 0.49
N LEU A 167 -23.27 86.23 -0.58
CA LEU A 167 -22.89 87.53 -1.14
C LEU A 167 -24.13 88.34 -1.52
N LEU A 168 -25.14 87.72 -2.16
CA LEU A 168 -26.36 88.44 -2.56
C LEU A 168 -27.20 88.89 -1.36
N VAL A 169 -27.21 88.11 -0.27
CA VAL A 169 -28.00 88.42 0.93
C VAL A 169 -27.29 89.43 1.84
N SER A 170 -25.97 89.55 1.73
CA SER A 170 -25.15 90.39 2.62
C SER A 170 -25.08 91.87 2.22
N PHE A 171 -25.55 92.24 1.02
CA PHE A 171 -25.50 93.60 0.51
C PHE A 171 -26.87 94.04 -0.05
N ASN A 172 -27.13 95.35 -0.08
CA ASN A 172 -28.35 95.88 -0.69
C ASN A 172 -28.27 95.84 -2.22
N ASP A 173 -29.43 95.75 -2.89
CA ASP A 173 -29.53 95.69 -4.36
C ASP A 173 -28.85 96.87 -5.09
N THR A 174 -28.68 98.02 -4.44
CA THR A 174 -28.02 99.21 -5.00
C THR A 174 -26.49 99.11 -5.02
N ASP A 175 -25.92 98.24 -4.18
CA ASP A 175 -24.48 98.14 -3.94
C ASP A 175 -23.85 96.98 -4.74
N LEU A 176 -24.69 96.08 -5.27
CA LEU A 176 -24.28 94.90 -6.04
C LEU A 176 -24.36 95.14 -7.55
N PRO A 177 -23.29 94.85 -8.32
CA PRO A 177 -23.35 94.88 -9.78
C PRO A 177 -24.15 93.68 -10.32
N SER A 178 -24.69 93.81 -11.54
CA SER A 178 -25.48 92.73 -12.18
C SER A 178 -24.72 91.40 -12.32
N ASP A 179 -23.39 91.46 -12.33
CA ASP A 179 -22.53 90.28 -12.45
C ASP A 179 -22.49 89.43 -11.16
N ALA A 180 -22.86 89.98 -10.00
CA ALA A 180 -23.01 89.22 -8.77
C ALA A 180 -24.19 88.23 -8.85
N PHE A 181 -25.32 88.68 -9.42
CA PHE A 181 -26.50 87.82 -9.68
C PHE A 181 -26.19 86.75 -10.72
N LYS A 182 -25.43 87.09 -11.77
CA LYS A 182 -24.94 86.10 -12.75
C LYS A 182 -24.00 85.08 -12.10
N MET A 183 -23.12 85.50 -11.20
CA MET A 183 -22.18 84.61 -10.50
C MET A 183 -22.92 83.57 -9.65
N SER A 184 -23.96 83.95 -8.91
CA SER A 184 -24.81 82.99 -8.17
C SER A 184 -25.49 81.99 -9.13
N GLY A 185 -26.02 82.46 -10.26
CA GLY A 185 -26.60 81.60 -11.29
C GLY A 185 -25.60 80.60 -11.87
N GLU A 186 -24.41 81.06 -12.27
CA GLU A 186 -23.34 80.19 -12.79
C GLU A 186 -22.77 79.25 -11.71
N ALA A 187 -22.71 79.67 -10.44
CA ALA A 187 -22.30 78.82 -9.32
C ALA A 187 -23.30 77.68 -9.06
N GLN A 188 -24.61 77.92 -9.26
CA GLN A 188 -25.63 76.86 -9.22
C GLN A 188 -25.43 75.86 -10.37
N ILE A 189 -25.12 76.33 -11.58
CA ILE A 189 -24.83 75.46 -12.73
C ILE A 189 -23.54 74.66 -12.46
N LEU A 190 -22.53 75.28 -11.86
CA LEU A 190 -21.27 74.61 -11.49
C LEU A 190 -21.52 73.45 -10.52
N PHE A 191 -22.33 73.69 -9.49
CA PHE A 191 -22.75 72.65 -8.55
C PHE A 191 -23.49 71.50 -9.25
N HIS A 192 -24.39 71.81 -10.20
CA HIS A 192 -25.06 70.79 -10.98
C HIS A 192 -24.10 69.98 -11.87
N ALA A 193 -23.13 70.63 -12.51
CA ALA A 193 -22.10 69.96 -13.31
C ALA A 193 -21.24 69.00 -12.47
N SER A 194 -20.81 69.42 -11.27
CA SER A 194 -20.10 68.52 -10.33
C SER A 194 -20.97 67.33 -9.91
N LYS A 195 -22.27 67.56 -9.66
CA LYS A 195 -23.21 66.48 -9.30
C LYS A 195 -23.45 65.50 -10.44
N GLU A 196 -23.52 65.99 -11.69
CA GLU A 196 -23.60 65.14 -12.88
C GLU A 196 -22.35 64.27 -13.03
N LEU A 197 -21.15 64.84 -12.82
CA LEU A 197 -19.90 64.09 -12.83
C LEU A 197 -19.89 62.99 -11.75
N TYR A 198 -20.25 63.33 -10.51
CA TYR A 198 -20.35 62.34 -9.42
C TYR A 198 -21.33 61.21 -9.76
N ASN A 199 -22.55 61.55 -10.20
CA ASN A 199 -23.55 60.56 -10.59
C ASN A 199 -23.08 59.68 -11.76
N ALA A 200 -22.32 60.24 -12.71
CA ALA A 200 -21.73 59.48 -13.79
C ALA A 200 -20.68 58.49 -13.25
N THR A 201 -19.78 58.92 -12.35
CA THR A 201 -18.79 58.02 -11.74
C THR A 201 -19.43 56.90 -10.93
N ASP A 202 -20.48 57.20 -10.15
CA ASP A 202 -21.19 56.21 -9.33
C ASP A 202 -21.93 55.14 -10.17
N LYS A 203 -22.40 55.53 -11.36
CA LYS A 203 -23.14 54.64 -12.27
C LYS A 203 -22.24 53.85 -13.21
N LEU A 204 -21.18 54.48 -13.73
CA LEU A 204 -20.36 53.93 -14.82
C LEU A 204 -19.15 53.16 -14.31
N LEU A 205 -18.59 53.50 -13.14
CA LEU A 205 -17.47 52.76 -12.59
C LEU A 205 -17.96 51.48 -11.90
N PRO A 206 -17.33 50.33 -12.19
CA PRO A 206 -17.59 49.09 -11.48
C PRO A 206 -17.29 49.25 -9.97
N LYS A 207 -18.18 48.67 -9.16
CA LYS A 207 -17.99 48.58 -7.71
C LYS A 207 -17.55 47.16 -7.34
N ASN A 208 -16.87 47.03 -6.19
CA ASN A 208 -16.58 45.75 -5.54
C ASN A 208 -15.55 44.84 -6.23
N TYR A 209 -14.70 45.34 -7.14
CA TYR A 209 -13.63 44.50 -7.73
C TYR A 209 -12.65 43.95 -6.69
N ALA A 210 -12.30 44.72 -5.67
CA ALA A 210 -11.47 44.22 -4.58
C ALA A 210 -12.17 43.09 -3.77
N GLU A 211 -13.48 43.18 -3.61
CA GLU A 211 -14.28 42.18 -2.88
C GLU A 211 -14.43 40.89 -3.70
N GLN A 212 -14.75 41.02 -4.99
CA GLN A 212 -14.78 39.87 -5.92
C GLN A 212 -13.43 39.15 -6.00
N ALA A 213 -12.32 39.90 -6.07
CA ALA A 213 -10.98 39.32 -6.08
C ALA A 213 -10.66 38.55 -4.79
N LYS A 214 -11.13 39.09 -3.65
CA LYS A 214 -10.98 38.45 -2.34
C LYS A 214 -11.84 37.19 -2.24
N ASP A 215 -13.07 37.22 -2.74
CA ASP A 215 -13.94 36.06 -2.77
C ASP A 215 -13.37 34.96 -3.66
N TRP A 216 -12.72 35.32 -4.77
CA TRP A 216 -12.07 34.35 -5.64
C TRP A 216 -10.82 33.71 -5.00
N GLU A 217 -9.93 34.52 -4.42
CA GLU A 217 -8.77 34.02 -3.65
C GLU A 217 -9.23 33.16 -2.48
N TYR A 218 -10.30 33.56 -1.77
CA TYR A 218 -10.91 32.78 -0.70
C TYR A 218 -11.53 31.47 -1.21
N SER A 219 -12.22 31.49 -2.35
CA SER A 219 -12.81 30.26 -2.93
C SER A 219 -11.73 29.26 -3.31
N TYR A 220 -10.64 29.73 -3.90
CA TYR A 220 -9.46 28.90 -4.18
C TYR A 220 -8.78 28.42 -2.88
N PHE A 221 -8.62 29.29 -1.88
CA PHE A 221 -8.11 28.91 -0.57
C PHE A 221 -8.99 27.86 0.11
N MET A 222 -10.32 27.97 -0.01
CA MET A 222 -11.26 26.99 0.53
C MET A 222 -11.16 25.67 -0.21
N LEU A 223 -11.00 25.66 -1.54
CA LEU A 223 -10.72 24.45 -2.31
C LEU A 223 -9.46 23.75 -1.79
N LYS A 224 -8.38 24.52 -1.54
CA LYS A 224 -7.11 24.04 -0.99
C LYS A 224 -7.18 23.59 0.48
N SER A 225 -7.92 24.33 1.31
CA SER A 225 -8.04 24.07 2.75
C SER A 225 -8.95 22.89 3.05
N THR A 226 -10.08 22.78 2.35
CA THR A 226 -11.02 21.66 2.51
C THR A 226 -10.42 20.33 2.07
N THR A 227 -9.59 20.34 1.03
CA THR A 227 -8.85 19.16 0.56
C THR A 227 -7.78 18.73 1.57
N ASN A 228 -6.97 19.66 2.07
CA ASN A 228 -5.97 19.38 3.12
C ASN A 228 -6.60 18.93 4.45
N PHE A 229 -7.72 19.53 4.84
CA PHE A 229 -8.46 19.15 6.04
C PHE A 229 -9.10 17.76 5.89
N ALA A 230 -9.66 17.44 4.73
CA ALA A 230 -10.19 16.11 4.44
C ALA A 230 -9.08 15.04 4.51
N ILE A 231 -7.90 15.32 3.92
CA ILE A 231 -6.72 14.46 4.04
C ILE A 231 -6.39 14.21 5.51
N LEU A 232 -6.26 15.28 6.30
CA LEU A 232 -5.86 15.18 7.70
C LEU A 232 -6.91 14.45 8.55
N ALA A 233 -8.20 14.74 8.35
CA ALA A 233 -9.29 14.14 9.09
C ALA A 233 -9.43 12.64 8.81
N VAL A 234 -9.37 12.23 7.55
CA VAL A 234 -9.45 10.82 7.16
C VAL A 234 -8.18 10.07 7.54
N ALA A 235 -7.00 10.70 7.43
CA ALA A 235 -5.76 10.15 7.95
C ALA A 235 -5.86 9.93 9.46
N LEU A 236 -6.29 10.94 10.23
CA LEU A 236 -6.46 10.81 11.67
C LEU A 236 -7.48 9.72 12.03
N ALA A 237 -8.64 9.70 11.38
CA ALA A 237 -9.66 8.67 11.58
C ALA A 237 -9.12 7.27 11.28
N SER A 238 -8.38 7.10 10.20
CA SER A 238 -7.75 5.83 9.84
C SER A 238 -6.66 5.44 10.85
N PHE A 239 -5.88 6.39 11.34
CA PHE A 239 -4.88 6.16 12.39
C PHE A 239 -5.55 5.69 13.70
N LEU A 240 -6.66 6.34 14.07
CA LEU A 240 -7.46 5.98 15.24
C LEU A 240 -8.12 4.61 15.08
N SER A 241 -8.68 4.30 13.89
CA SER A 241 -9.24 2.98 13.58
C SER A 241 -8.18 1.88 13.63
N ILE A 242 -6.98 2.13 13.10
CA ILE A 242 -5.86 1.17 13.15
C ILE A 242 -5.34 1.00 14.59
N SER A 243 -5.23 2.09 15.33
CA SER A 243 -4.88 2.06 16.75
C SER A 243 -5.93 1.29 17.57
N SER A 244 -7.21 1.39 17.21
CA SER A 244 -8.33 0.67 17.84
C SER A 244 -8.38 -0.81 17.46
N ILE A 245 -8.01 -1.18 16.23
CA ILE A 245 -8.07 -2.56 15.73
C ILE A 245 -6.86 -3.40 16.19
N GLY A 246 -5.76 -2.75 16.56
CA GLY A 246 -4.86 -3.34 17.54
C GLY A 246 -3.39 -3.29 17.17
N TRP A 247 -2.60 -3.12 18.23
CA TRP A 247 -1.15 -3.37 18.28
C TRP A 247 -0.76 -4.82 17.93
N SER A 248 -1.74 -5.71 17.69
CA SER A 248 -1.56 -7.09 17.25
C SER A 248 -1.19 -7.23 15.77
N MET A 249 -1.42 -6.21 14.93
CA MET A 249 -1.04 -6.26 13.52
C MET A 249 0.41 -5.83 13.29
N VAL A 250 1.12 -6.59 12.45
CA VAL A 250 2.49 -6.26 12.04
C VAL A 250 2.50 -4.91 11.29
N THR A 251 3.52 -4.10 11.53
CA THR A 251 3.65 -2.72 11.01
C THR A 251 3.40 -2.56 9.50
N PRO A 252 3.88 -3.43 8.60
CA PRO A 252 3.60 -3.32 7.17
C PRO A 252 2.11 -3.48 6.82
N LEU A 253 1.37 -4.31 7.56
CA LEU A 253 -0.06 -4.51 7.36
C LEU A 253 -0.84 -3.28 7.84
N ARG A 254 -0.47 -2.72 9.01
CA ARG A 254 -1.03 -1.46 9.51
C ARG A 254 -0.85 -0.32 8.51
N LEU A 255 0.36 -0.19 7.95
CA LEU A 255 0.67 0.81 6.93
C LEU A 255 -0.14 0.60 5.64
N SER A 256 -0.31 -0.64 5.20
CA SER A 256 -1.11 -0.97 4.00
C SER A 256 -2.58 -0.59 4.17
N ILE A 257 -3.16 -0.94 5.33
CA ILE A 257 -4.55 -0.61 5.66
C ILE A 257 -4.74 0.90 5.76
N PHE A 258 -3.80 1.62 6.38
CA PHE A 258 -3.81 3.08 6.44
C PHE A 258 -3.88 3.70 5.05
N ILE A 259 -2.96 3.31 4.16
CA ILE A 259 -2.88 3.86 2.80
C ILE A 259 -4.17 3.59 2.02
N ILE A 260 -4.74 2.38 2.13
CA ILE A 260 -5.98 2.00 1.44
C ILE A 260 -7.17 2.80 1.97
N LEU A 261 -7.36 2.89 3.29
CA LEU A 261 -8.55 3.49 3.90
C LEU A 261 -8.57 5.01 3.84
N SER A 262 -7.40 5.67 3.85
CA SER A 262 -7.32 7.13 3.87
C SER A 262 -6.80 7.74 2.58
N VAL A 263 -5.64 7.31 2.13
CA VAL A 263 -4.90 8.09 1.12
C VAL A 263 -5.45 7.82 -0.29
N VAL A 264 -5.84 6.59 -0.62
CA VAL A 264 -6.30 6.22 -1.97
C VAL A 264 -7.59 6.95 -2.39
N PRO A 265 -8.70 6.95 -1.61
CA PRO A 265 -9.93 7.61 -2.01
C PRO A 265 -9.76 9.12 -2.19
N ILE A 266 -9.05 9.76 -1.25
CA ILE A 266 -8.82 11.20 -1.27
C ILE A 266 -7.95 11.58 -2.46
N SER A 267 -6.87 10.83 -2.69
CA SER A 267 -5.99 11.02 -3.83
C SER A 267 -6.76 10.97 -5.15
N HIS A 268 -7.67 10.02 -5.32
CA HIS A 268 -8.49 9.93 -6.54
C HIS A 268 -9.52 11.06 -6.66
N THR A 269 -10.09 11.55 -5.56
CA THR A 269 -10.95 12.75 -5.63
C THR A 269 -10.18 13.98 -6.09
N LEU A 270 -8.92 14.13 -5.64
CA LEU A 270 -8.06 15.25 -6.03
C LEU A 270 -7.65 15.20 -7.50
N ILE A 271 -7.45 14.02 -8.08
CA ILE A 271 -7.22 13.88 -9.54
C ILE A 271 -8.37 14.54 -10.31
N GLY A 272 -9.61 14.26 -9.91
CA GLY A 272 -10.80 14.81 -10.56
C GLY A 272 -10.92 16.33 -10.41
N VAL A 273 -10.68 16.83 -9.20
CA VAL A 273 -10.71 18.28 -8.90
C VAL A 273 -9.64 19.02 -9.71
N TYR A 274 -8.38 18.59 -9.65
CA TYR A 274 -7.29 19.26 -10.38
C TYR A 274 -7.45 19.16 -11.89
N LEU A 275 -7.95 18.04 -12.42
CA LEU A 275 -8.26 17.91 -13.84
C LEU A 275 -9.36 18.88 -14.28
N SER A 276 -10.46 18.93 -13.51
CA SER A 276 -11.58 19.85 -13.77
C SER A 276 -11.12 21.31 -13.71
N SER A 277 -10.31 21.68 -12.73
CA SER A 277 -9.73 23.02 -12.63
C SER A 277 -8.78 23.33 -13.79
N THR A 278 -7.92 22.38 -14.17
CA THR A 278 -6.99 22.54 -15.30
C THR A 278 -7.74 22.78 -16.61
N MET A 279 -8.81 22.03 -16.87
CA MET A 279 -9.65 22.22 -18.06
C MET A 279 -10.35 23.58 -18.06
N MET A 280 -10.93 23.97 -16.93
CA MET A 280 -11.59 25.26 -16.81
C MET A 280 -10.63 26.43 -17.03
N THR A 281 -9.41 26.35 -16.48
CA THR A 281 -8.37 27.35 -16.72
C THR A 281 -7.91 27.33 -18.18
N ALA A 282 -7.79 26.16 -18.82
CA ALA A 282 -7.43 26.06 -20.23
C ALA A 282 -8.48 26.74 -21.14
N ASP A 283 -9.76 26.50 -20.90
CA ASP A 283 -10.84 27.12 -21.68
C ASP A 283 -10.87 28.63 -21.48
N PHE A 284 -10.69 29.12 -20.26
CA PHE A 284 -10.54 30.55 -19.99
C PHE A 284 -9.34 31.14 -20.76
N CYS A 285 -8.19 30.47 -20.69
CA CYS A 285 -6.93 30.91 -21.29
C CYS A 285 -6.82 30.71 -22.81
N SER A 286 -7.77 30.01 -23.43
CA SER A 286 -7.89 29.93 -24.89
C SER A 286 -8.22 31.29 -25.52
N ALA A 287 -8.96 32.14 -24.78
CA ALA A 287 -9.31 33.50 -25.16
C ALA A 287 -9.46 34.36 -23.88
N PRO A 288 -8.36 34.71 -23.19
CA PRO A 288 -8.41 35.26 -21.83
C PRO A 288 -9.12 36.60 -21.75
N MET A 289 -8.92 37.48 -22.75
CA MET A 289 -9.59 38.78 -22.80
C MET A 289 -11.11 38.63 -23.01
N ASN A 290 -11.54 37.84 -24.01
CA ASN A 290 -12.95 37.59 -24.27
C ASN A 290 -13.66 36.92 -23.08
N SER A 291 -13.00 35.94 -22.44
CA SER A 291 -13.54 35.25 -21.27
C SER A 291 -13.71 36.19 -20.07
N THR A 292 -12.76 37.12 -19.88
CA THR A 292 -12.84 38.16 -18.85
C THR A 292 -14.02 39.10 -19.09
N MET A 293 -14.27 39.46 -20.35
CA MET A 293 -15.43 40.30 -20.72
C MET A 293 -16.76 39.60 -20.43
N THR A 294 -16.86 38.29 -20.69
CA THR A 294 -18.04 37.50 -20.34
C THR A 294 -18.28 37.47 -18.83
N LEU A 295 -17.22 37.33 -18.03
CA LEU A 295 -17.31 37.28 -16.56
C LEU A 295 -17.72 38.63 -15.93
N LEU A 296 -17.21 39.74 -16.46
CA LEU A 296 -17.42 41.06 -15.85
C LEU A 296 -18.71 41.77 -16.30
N HIS A 297 -19.52 41.13 -17.15
CA HIS A 297 -20.72 41.70 -17.79
C HIS A 297 -20.44 43.05 -18.48
N THR A 298 -20.18 43.02 -19.78
CA THR A 298 -19.69 44.16 -20.57
C THR A 298 -20.54 45.43 -20.44
N THR A 299 -19.91 46.52 -19.99
CA THR A 299 -20.39 47.90 -20.17
C THR A 299 -19.37 48.68 -20.99
N ALA A 300 -19.80 49.78 -21.64
CA ALA A 300 -18.89 50.60 -22.44
C ALA A 300 -17.67 51.13 -21.64
N THR A 301 -17.86 51.41 -20.35
CA THR A 301 -16.80 51.83 -19.42
C THR A 301 -15.83 50.70 -19.11
N VAL A 302 -16.32 49.48 -18.90
CA VAL A 302 -15.47 48.31 -18.64
C VAL A 302 -14.62 47.99 -19.87
N ASN A 303 -15.18 48.06 -21.09
CA ASN A 303 -14.43 47.84 -22.32
C ASN A 303 -13.33 48.90 -22.53
N TYR A 304 -13.59 50.17 -22.18
CA TYR A 304 -12.57 51.23 -22.23
C TYR A 304 -11.34 50.89 -21.39
N TYR A 305 -11.54 50.41 -20.16
CA TYR A 305 -10.44 50.07 -19.24
C TYR A 305 -9.76 48.72 -19.56
N LEU A 306 -10.48 47.76 -20.14
CA LEU A 306 -9.94 46.45 -20.53
C LEU A 306 -9.13 46.52 -21.83
N GLU A 307 -9.74 47.03 -22.91
CA GLU A 307 -9.14 46.99 -24.25
C GLU A 307 -8.24 48.19 -24.55
N CYS A 308 -8.49 49.34 -23.89
CA CYS A 308 -7.75 50.60 -24.04
C CYS A 308 -7.29 50.91 -25.50
N PRO A 309 -8.22 51.00 -26.47
CA PRO A 309 -7.86 51.15 -27.89
C PRO A 309 -7.13 52.49 -28.15
N ALA A 310 -6.32 52.54 -29.21
CA ALA A 310 -5.49 53.71 -29.52
C ALA A 310 -6.28 55.04 -29.68
N ASN A 311 -7.56 54.98 -30.04
CA ASN A 311 -8.47 56.13 -30.16
C ASN A 311 -9.57 56.14 -29.08
N ALA A 312 -9.29 55.60 -27.89
CA ALA A 312 -10.27 55.51 -26.81
C ALA A 312 -10.65 56.90 -26.29
N SER A 313 -11.94 57.24 -26.36
CA SER A 313 -12.48 58.44 -25.71
C SER A 313 -12.76 58.15 -24.24
N ASN A 314 -12.16 58.93 -23.34
CA ASN A 314 -12.43 58.81 -21.91
C ASN A 314 -13.95 59.01 -21.65
N PRO A 315 -14.62 58.04 -20.99
CA PRO A 315 -16.07 58.04 -20.80
C PRO A 315 -16.59 59.22 -19.96
N PHE A 316 -15.70 59.93 -19.25
CA PHE A 316 -16.04 61.07 -18.41
C PHE A 316 -15.74 62.45 -19.04
N VAL A 317 -15.17 62.50 -20.26
CA VAL A 317 -14.74 63.76 -20.91
C VAL A 317 -15.85 64.79 -21.02
N SER A 318 -17.05 64.37 -21.44
CA SER A 318 -18.19 65.30 -21.58
C SER A 318 -18.60 65.95 -20.25
N TYR A 319 -18.43 65.23 -19.14
CA TYR A 319 -18.77 65.73 -17.81
C TYR A 319 -17.67 66.66 -17.27
N THR A 320 -16.40 66.31 -17.50
CA THR A 320 -15.27 67.17 -17.11
C THR A 320 -15.21 68.46 -17.93
N ASP A 321 -15.54 68.41 -19.22
CA ASP A 321 -15.58 69.59 -20.09
C ASP A 321 -16.69 70.57 -19.65
N ARG A 322 -17.87 70.06 -19.29
CA ARG A 322 -18.97 70.87 -18.75
C ARG A 322 -18.59 71.51 -17.41
N LEU A 323 -17.92 70.76 -16.54
CA LEU A 323 -17.43 71.26 -15.25
C LEU A 323 -16.40 72.37 -15.46
N ASP A 324 -15.42 72.17 -16.34
CA ASP A 324 -14.37 73.14 -16.61
C ASP A 324 -14.91 74.41 -17.31
N GLN A 325 -15.85 74.25 -18.25
CA GLN A 325 -16.52 75.38 -18.89
C GLN A 325 -17.23 76.27 -17.86
N THR A 326 -18.02 75.67 -16.97
CA THR A 326 -18.75 76.43 -15.94
C THR A 326 -17.79 77.03 -14.90
N LYS A 327 -16.74 76.31 -14.53
CA LYS A 327 -15.68 76.82 -13.61
C LYS A 327 -15.05 78.10 -14.16
N ARG A 328 -14.70 78.12 -15.45
CA ARG A 328 -14.10 79.29 -16.10
C ARG A 328 -15.04 80.51 -16.06
N LEU A 329 -16.33 80.31 -16.32
CA LEU A 329 -17.33 81.38 -16.25
C LEU A 329 -17.42 81.98 -14.84
N VAL A 330 -17.48 81.13 -13.80
CA VAL A 330 -17.50 81.59 -12.41
C VAL A 330 -16.18 82.30 -12.03
N SER A 331 -15.04 81.81 -12.50
CA SER A 331 -13.73 82.45 -12.28
C SER A 331 -13.63 83.83 -12.95
N ASP A 332 -14.12 83.97 -14.17
CA ASP A 332 -14.11 85.25 -14.90
C ASP A 332 -15.04 86.28 -14.22
N LEU A 333 -16.22 85.84 -13.76
CA LEU A 333 -17.14 86.66 -12.97
C LEU A 333 -16.53 87.07 -11.63
N GLN A 334 -15.88 86.13 -10.92
CA GLN A 334 -15.19 86.39 -9.66
C GLN A 334 -14.11 87.47 -9.82
N LYS A 335 -13.26 87.37 -10.86
CA LYS A 335 -12.23 88.39 -11.17
C LYS A 335 -12.84 89.74 -11.53
N THR A 336 -13.94 89.74 -12.28
CA THR A 336 -14.66 90.98 -12.65
C THR A 336 -15.20 91.67 -11.40
N LEU A 337 -15.78 90.91 -10.47
CA LEU A 337 -16.28 91.41 -9.19
C LEU A 337 -15.16 91.87 -8.26
N GLU A 338 -13.97 91.26 -8.31
CA GLU A 338 -12.81 91.76 -7.56
C GLU A 338 -12.35 93.13 -8.06
N ILE A 339 -12.36 93.36 -9.39
CA ILE A 339 -12.02 94.66 -9.98
C ILE A 339 -13.06 95.70 -9.53
N TYR A 340 -14.35 95.35 -9.53
CA TYR A 340 -15.40 96.21 -9.00
C TYR A 340 -15.18 96.50 -7.51
N ALA A 341 -14.90 95.47 -6.69
CA ALA A 341 -14.65 95.60 -5.26
C ALA A 341 -13.51 96.59 -4.93
N GLN A 342 -12.43 96.57 -5.71
CA GLN A 342 -11.29 97.48 -5.52
C GLN A 342 -11.65 98.96 -5.73
N GLN A 343 -12.73 99.26 -6.46
CA GLN A 343 -13.17 100.62 -6.77
C GLN A 343 -14.22 101.17 -5.77
N HIS A 344 -14.73 100.36 -4.83
CA HIS A 344 -15.90 100.67 -4.00
C HIS A 344 -15.63 100.75 -2.48
N GLY A 345 -14.43 101.20 -2.09
CA GLY A 345 -14.10 101.54 -0.69
C GLY A 345 -14.28 100.38 0.31
N ASP A 346 -14.80 100.68 1.50
CA ASP A 346 -14.95 99.70 2.60
C ASP A 346 -15.94 98.57 2.27
N VAL A 347 -17.02 98.88 1.54
CA VAL A 347 -18.03 97.90 1.09
C VAL A 347 -17.39 96.91 0.12
N GLY A 348 -16.60 97.40 -0.84
CA GLY A 348 -15.83 96.57 -1.75
C GLY A 348 -14.76 95.73 -1.04
N MET A 349 -14.06 96.29 -0.04
CA MET A 349 -13.10 95.53 0.77
C MET A 349 -13.75 94.37 1.53
N HIS A 350 -14.93 94.58 2.11
CA HIS A 350 -15.71 93.52 2.76
C HIS A 350 -16.20 92.47 1.74
N MET A 351 -16.68 92.90 0.57
CA MET A 351 -17.10 92.00 -0.50
C MET A 351 -15.95 91.10 -0.96
N LYS A 352 -14.75 91.67 -1.10
CA LYS A 352 -13.57 90.94 -1.51
C LYS A 352 -13.12 89.93 -0.46
N SER A 353 -12.88 90.37 0.78
CA SER A 353 -12.29 89.52 1.83
C SER A 353 -13.25 88.45 2.37
N SER A 354 -14.55 88.75 2.45
CA SER A 354 -15.54 87.83 3.02
C SER A 354 -16.11 86.83 2.00
N PHE A 355 -16.07 87.14 0.70
CA PHE A 355 -16.73 86.32 -0.33
C PHE A 355 -15.84 86.03 -1.54
N LEU A 356 -15.31 87.04 -2.23
CA LEU A 356 -14.62 86.83 -3.51
C LEU A 356 -13.27 86.11 -3.35
N ASP A 357 -12.48 86.44 -2.33
CA ASP A 357 -11.22 85.75 -2.03
C ASP A 357 -11.48 84.28 -1.63
N PRO A 358 -12.45 83.97 -0.73
CA PRO A 358 -12.88 82.58 -0.47
C PRO A 358 -13.38 81.82 -1.70
N ILE A 359 -14.17 82.46 -2.57
CA ILE A 359 -14.65 81.85 -3.82
C ILE A 359 -13.45 81.53 -4.74
N GLY A 360 -12.51 82.47 -4.89
CA GLY A 360 -11.27 82.28 -5.65
C GLY A 360 -10.47 81.07 -5.15
N ALA A 361 -10.26 80.97 -3.83
CA ALA A 361 -9.54 79.84 -3.22
C ALA A 361 -10.24 78.49 -3.47
N ARG A 362 -11.58 78.44 -3.41
CA ARG A 362 -12.34 77.22 -3.72
C ARG A 362 -12.33 76.86 -5.20
N LEU A 363 -12.26 77.84 -6.10
CA LEU A 363 -12.10 77.59 -7.54
C LEU A 363 -10.73 76.98 -7.87
N GLU A 364 -9.66 77.43 -7.20
CA GLU A 364 -8.32 76.84 -7.32
C GLU A 364 -8.28 75.40 -6.77
N GLU A 365 -8.96 75.15 -5.65
CA GLU A 365 -9.13 73.80 -5.11
C GLU A 365 -9.88 72.88 -6.09
N LEU A 366 -10.96 73.37 -6.69
CA LEU A 366 -11.75 72.65 -7.69
C LEU A 366 -10.93 72.33 -8.95
N GLU A 367 -10.06 73.24 -9.38
CA GLU A 367 -9.13 73.01 -10.47
C GLU A 367 -8.12 71.91 -10.15
N THR A 368 -7.57 71.91 -8.94
CA THR A 368 -6.65 70.87 -8.47
C THR A 368 -7.34 69.49 -8.41
N GLN A 369 -8.59 69.45 -7.95
CA GLN A 369 -9.41 68.24 -7.93
C GLN A 369 -9.70 67.73 -9.35
N ALA A 370 -10.04 68.60 -10.29
CA ALA A 370 -10.32 68.24 -11.69
C ALA A 370 -9.08 67.69 -12.41
N LEU A 371 -7.90 68.29 -12.19
CA LEU A 371 -6.63 67.80 -12.72
C LEU A 371 -6.30 66.40 -12.16
N SER A 372 -6.48 66.23 -10.85
CA SER A 372 -6.27 64.94 -10.18
C SER A 372 -7.24 63.87 -10.68
N PHE A 373 -8.50 64.24 -10.91
CA PHE A 373 -9.52 63.33 -11.47
C PHE A 373 -9.15 62.90 -12.89
N ASN A 374 -8.71 63.82 -13.75
CA ASN A 374 -8.33 63.48 -15.12
C ASN A 374 -7.10 62.54 -15.16
N ALA A 375 -6.16 62.71 -14.23
CA ALA A 375 -5.01 61.83 -14.09
C ALA A 375 -5.41 60.37 -13.74
N THR A 376 -6.53 60.15 -13.06
CA THR A 376 -7.01 58.79 -12.72
C THR A 376 -7.80 58.11 -13.84
N GLN A 377 -8.17 58.82 -14.93
CA GLN A 377 -8.98 58.27 -16.02
C GLN A 377 -8.17 57.58 -17.15
N SER A 378 -6.84 57.47 -17.00
CA SER A 378 -6.01 56.79 -18.00
C SER A 378 -6.27 55.28 -18.00
N CYS A 379 -6.69 54.72 -19.14
CA CYS A 379 -6.92 53.28 -19.28
C CYS A 379 -5.63 52.44 -19.34
N GLN A 380 -4.48 53.05 -19.67
CA GLN A 380 -3.24 52.32 -19.96
C GLN A 380 -2.74 51.52 -18.75
N ASN A 381 -2.74 52.12 -17.57
CA ASN A 381 -2.27 51.45 -16.34
C ASN A 381 -3.20 50.31 -15.91
N VAL A 382 -4.51 50.48 -16.13
CA VAL A 382 -5.51 49.46 -15.79
C VAL A 382 -5.41 48.29 -16.77
N SER A 383 -5.39 48.57 -18.07
CA SER A 383 -5.29 47.56 -19.12
C SER A 383 -3.99 46.75 -18.99
N ALA A 384 -2.84 47.41 -18.81
CA ALA A 384 -1.55 46.73 -18.61
C ALA A 384 -1.53 45.87 -17.32
N GLY A 385 -2.16 46.36 -16.24
CA GLY A 385 -2.27 45.60 -14.99
C GLY A 385 -3.14 44.35 -15.13
N ILE A 386 -4.23 44.44 -15.90
CA ILE A 386 -5.13 43.32 -16.19
C ILE A 386 -4.46 42.33 -17.16
N GLU A 387 -3.79 42.80 -18.21
CA GLU A 387 -3.04 41.95 -19.13
C GLU A 387 -1.94 41.16 -18.40
N HIS A 388 -1.19 41.82 -17.52
CA HIS A 388 -0.21 41.14 -16.68
C HIS A 388 -0.82 40.07 -15.78
N ALA A 389 -1.98 40.36 -15.17
CA ALA A 389 -2.71 39.40 -14.35
C ALA A 389 -3.23 38.20 -15.15
N LEU A 390 -3.75 38.42 -16.35
CA LEU A 390 -4.21 37.37 -17.26
C LEU A 390 -3.06 36.48 -17.71
N ASN A 391 -1.93 37.08 -18.11
CA ASN A 391 -0.74 36.33 -18.50
C ASN A 391 -0.19 35.50 -17.34
N ALA A 392 -0.09 36.08 -16.14
CA ALA A 392 0.35 35.36 -14.95
C ALA A 392 -0.59 34.20 -14.57
N TYR A 393 -1.91 34.39 -14.68
CA TYR A 393 -2.89 33.33 -14.46
C TYR A 393 -2.79 32.21 -15.48
N CYS A 394 -2.70 32.56 -16.77
CA CYS A 394 -2.64 31.59 -17.85
C CYS A 394 -1.30 30.86 -17.98
N GLU A 395 -0.22 31.44 -17.45
CA GLU A 395 1.08 30.77 -17.39
C GLU A 395 1.23 29.95 -16.12
N TYR A 396 1.24 30.60 -14.95
CA TYR A 396 1.53 29.95 -13.68
C TYR A 396 0.33 29.18 -13.12
N GLY A 397 -0.90 29.68 -13.32
CA GLY A 397 -2.11 28.97 -12.90
C GLY A 397 -2.30 27.66 -13.67
N MET A 398 -2.10 27.70 -14.99
CA MET A 398 -2.16 26.50 -15.84
C MET A 398 -1.07 25.48 -15.48
N LEU A 399 0.19 25.91 -15.40
CA LEU A 399 1.29 25.03 -15.03
C LEU A 399 1.07 24.42 -13.65
N GLY A 400 0.69 25.23 -12.67
CA GLY A 400 0.49 24.79 -11.30
C GLY A 400 -0.62 23.73 -11.18
N LEU A 401 -1.79 23.99 -11.75
CA LEU A 401 -2.92 23.04 -11.73
C LEU A 401 -2.59 21.74 -12.47
N PHE A 402 -1.91 21.84 -13.61
CA PHE A 402 -1.46 20.67 -14.36
C PHE A 402 -0.44 19.83 -13.56
N TRP A 403 0.55 20.47 -12.94
CA TRP A 403 1.54 19.77 -12.11
C TRP A 403 0.90 19.09 -10.92
N MET A 404 -0.06 19.73 -10.24
CA MET A 404 -0.83 19.13 -9.16
C MET A 404 -1.63 17.91 -9.65
N TRP A 405 -2.23 17.97 -10.84
CA TRP A 405 -2.92 16.84 -11.45
C TRP A 405 -1.99 15.66 -11.76
N VAL A 406 -0.88 15.90 -12.47
CA VAL A 406 0.12 14.85 -12.81
C VAL A 406 0.72 14.23 -11.55
N HIS A 407 1.07 15.08 -10.59
CA HIS A 407 1.57 14.65 -9.28
C HIS A 407 0.60 13.69 -8.60
N GLN A 408 -0.69 14.02 -8.59
CA GLN A 408 -1.69 13.22 -7.91
C GLN A 408 -1.85 11.83 -8.55
N ILE A 409 -1.69 11.72 -9.87
CA ILE A 409 -1.64 10.44 -10.59
C ILE A 409 -0.42 9.62 -10.19
N ILE A 410 0.77 10.23 -10.19
CA ILE A 410 2.02 9.56 -9.82
C ILE A 410 1.94 9.06 -8.37
N LEU A 411 1.42 9.90 -7.45
CA LEU A 411 1.23 9.55 -6.06
C LEU A 411 0.30 8.32 -5.92
N CYS A 412 -0.82 8.28 -6.63
CA CYS A 412 -1.72 7.12 -6.64
C CYS A 412 -1.02 5.83 -7.09
N LEU A 413 -0.24 5.88 -8.18
CA LEU A 413 0.51 4.73 -8.70
C LEU A 413 1.55 4.22 -7.69
N VAL A 414 2.29 5.15 -7.10
CA VAL A 414 3.33 4.87 -6.09
C VAL A 414 2.71 4.25 -4.85
N LEU A 415 1.62 4.81 -4.34
CA LEU A 415 0.89 4.25 -3.19
C LEU A 415 0.33 2.86 -3.47
N PHE A 416 -0.21 2.61 -4.67
CA PHE A 416 -0.66 1.28 -5.09
C PHE A 416 0.47 0.26 -5.03
N ILE A 417 1.63 0.58 -5.63
CA ILE A 417 2.82 -0.27 -5.59
C ILE A 417 3.30 -0.47 -4.15
N GLY A 418 3.27 0.59 -3.33
CA GLY A 418 3.65 0.56 -1.92
C GLY A 418 2.78 -0.39 -1.08
N VAL A 419 1.46 -0.38 -1.29
CA VAL A 419 0.52 -1.29 -0.65
C VAL A 419 0.79 -2.73 -1.05
N VAL A 420 0.92 -3.01 -2.36
CA VAL A 420 1.20 -4.36 -2.86
C VAL A 420 2.52 -4.89 -2.28
N THR A 421 3.56 -4.06 -2.28
CA THR A 421 4.87 -4.42 -1.72
C THR A 421 4.78 -4.70 -0.22
N SER A 422 4.08 -3.85 0.54
CA SER A 422 3.92 -4.00 1.98
C SER A 422 3.17 -5.28 2.36
N VAL A 423 2.16 -5.67 1.58
CA VAL A 423 1.44 -6.96 1.75
C VAL A 423 2.36 -8.15 1.48
N LEU A 424 3.21 -8.07 0.44
CA LEU A 424 4.19 -9.13 0.14
C LEU A 424 5.24 -9.27 1.25
N VAL A 425 5.66 -8.14 1.85
CA VAL A 425 6.57 -8.16 3.01
C VAL A 425 5.91 -8.83 4.20
N TYR A 426 4.65 -8.48 4.50
CA TYR A 426 3.88 -9.11 5.57
C TYR A 426 3.80 -10.63 5.39
N GLU A 427 3.45 -11.10 4.19
CA GLU A 427 3.34 -12.53 3.88
C GLU A 427 4.67 -13.27 4.15
N ARG A 428 5.81 -12.67 3.78
CA ARG A 428 7.13 -13.24 4.05
C ARG A 428 7.46 -13.31 5.54
N VAL A 429 7.25 -12.21 6.28
CA VAL A 429 7.59 -12.14 7.71
C VAL A 429 6.76 -13.16 8.48
N HIS A 430 5.46 -13.22 8.20
CA HIS A 430 4.57 -14.17 8.85
C HIS A 430 4.94 -15.63 8.52
N MET A 431 5.28 -15.94 7.26
CA MET A 431 5.75 -17.28 6.88
C MET A 431 7.07 -17.69 7.57
N ARG A 432 7.95 -16.72 7.90
CA ARG A 432 9.17 -16.99 8.69
C ARG A 432 8.84 -17.27 10.15
N GLU A 433 7.91 -16.51 10.72
CA GLU A 433 7.46 -16.67 12.11
C GLU A 433 6.82 -18.05 12.34
N VAL A 434 5.86 -18.43 11.49
CA VAL A 434 5.23 -19.77 11.52
C VAL A 434 6.26 -20.90 11.36
N ARG A 435 7.26 -20.73 10.48
CA ARG A 435 8.34 -21.71 10.32
C ARG A 435 9.23 -21.82 11.56
N SER A 436 9.45 -20.70 12.25
CA SER A 436 10.24 -20.67 13.48
C SER A 436 9.50 -21.38 14.60
N GLU A 437 8.21 -21.10 14.80
CA GLU A 437 7.37 -21.78 15.79
C GLU A 437 7.34 -23.30 15.57
N MET A 438 7.18 -23.75 14.32
CA MET A 438 7.22 -25.17 13.99
C MET A 438 8.58 -25.82 14.30
N ARG A 439 9.69 -25.12 14.07
CA ARG A 439 11.03 -25.61 14.46
C ARG A 439 11.18 -25.71 15.97
N TYR A 440 10.68 -24.75 16.73
CA TYR A 440 10.73 -24.78 18.19
C TYR A 440 9.90 -25.95 18.75
N GLN A 441 8.69 -26.18 18.23
CA GLN A 441 7.86 -27.32 18.63
C GLN A 441 8.51 -28.67 18.30
N LEU A 442 9.18 -28.79 17.15
CA LEU A 442 9.94 -30.00 16.79
C LEU A 442 11.16 -30.23 17.69
N LEU A 443 11.83 -29.15 18.12
CA LEU A 443 12.98 -29.22 19.02
C LEU A 443 12.56 -29.66 20.43
N SER A 444 11.44 -29.15 20.96
CA SER A 444 10.96 -29.57 22.28
C SER A 444 10.51 -31.03 22.29
N THR A 445 9.80 -31.49 21.27
CA THR A 445 9.42 -32.91 21.15
C THR A 445 10.64 -33.82 21.01
N TYR A 446 11.69 -33.36 20.33
CA TYR A 446 12.93 -34.14 20.21
C TYR A 446 13.67 -34.34 21.54
N GLU A 447 13.74 -33.30 22.39
CA GLU A 447 14.39 -33.42 23.70
C GLU A 447 13.67 -34.44 24.58
N ASP A 448 12.33 -34.43 24.56
CA ASP A 448 11.50 -35.40 25.27
C ASP A 448 11.68 -36.83 24.72
N ASP A 449 11.57 -37.01 23.39
CA ASP A 449 11.77 -38.32 22.72
C ASP A 449 13.17 -38.88 23.00
N ASN A 450 14.21 -38.04 23.03
CA ASN A 450 15.57 -38.49 23.30
C ASN A 450 15.76 -38.95 24.76
N MET A 451 15.10 -38.31 25.72
CA MET A 451 15.09 -38.77 27.11
C MET A 451 14.38 -40.12 27.25
N GLU A 452 13.19 -40.26 26.67
CA GLU A 452 12.46 -41.54 26.67
C GLU A 452 13.26 -42.65 25.98
N HIS A 453 13.94 -42.33 24.86
CA HIS A 453 14.79 -43.28 24.15
C HIS A 453 15.91 -43.83 25.03
N LEU A 454 16.56 -42.99 25.83
CA LEU A 454 17.64 -43.40 26.74
C LEU A 454 17.10 -44.27 27.88
N GLU A 455 15.95 -43.91 28.45
CA GLU A 455 15.30 -44.68 29.52
C GLU A 455 14.88 -46.07 29.05
N LEU A 456 14.22 -46.16 27.90
CA LEU A 456 13.81 -47.44 27.31
C LEU A 456 15.02 -48.28 26.90
N LYS A 457 16.05 -47.66 26.33
CA LYS A 457 17.30 -48.36 26.00
C LYS A 457 17.96 -48.99 27.24
N ALA A 458 17.89 -48.34 28.41
CA ALA A 458 18.44 -48.91 29.64
C ALA A 458 17.72 -50.20 30.10
N ARG A 459 16.49 -50.43 29.65
CA ARG A 459 15.70 -51.65 29.93
C ARG A 459 15.94 -52.77 28.93
N LEU A 460 16.67 -52.52 27.84
CA LEU A 460 16.96 -53.52 26.83
C LEU A 460 17.76 -54.70 27.41
N LYS A 461 17.26 -55.91 27.18
CA LYS A 461 17.92 -57.17 27.54
C LYS A 461 18.34 -57.93 26.29
N GLU A 462 19.60 -58.36 26.25
CA GLU A 462 20.21 -59.15 25.16
C GLU A 462 20.42 -60.63 25.57
N GLU A 463 19.67 -61.08 26.58
CA GLU A 463 19.63 -62.44 27.09
C GLU A 463 18.29 -63.11 26.74
N ASP A 464 18.28 -64.44 26.63
CA ASP A 464 17.06 -65.19 26.30
C ASP A 464 16.09 -65.20 27.48
N ALA A 465 14.84 -64.76 27.26
CA ALA A 465 13.80 -64.82 28.29
C ALA A 465 13.43 -66.26 28.70
N HIS A 466 13.62 -67.22 27.79
CA HIS A 466 13.38 -68.64 28.02
C HIS A 466 14.44 -69.46 27.31
N ASN A 467 14.74 -70.66 27.83
CA ASN A 467 15.58 -71.61 27.12
C ASN A 467 14.76 -72.24 25.98
N TRP A 468 14.88 -71.72 24.76
CA TRP A 468 14.02 -72.10 23.64
C TRP A 468 14.43 -73.44 23.01
N GLN A 469 13.44 -74.31 22.75
CA GLN A 469 13.60 -75.49 21.91
C GLN A 469 13.01 -75.23 20.52
N LEU A 470 13.86 -75.23 19.49
CA LEU A 470 13.50 -74.92 18.11
C LEU A 470 12.99 -76.14 17.33
N HIS A 471 13.60 -77.31 17.52
CA HIS A 471 13.15 -78.56 16.89
C HIS A 471 12.76 -79.62 17.92
N ALA A 472 11.70 -80.37 17.62
CA ALA A 472 11.24 -81.48 18.46
C ALA A 472 12.28 -82.60 18.60
N SER A 473 13.23 -82.70 17.66
CA SER A 473 14.37 -83.64 17.68
C SER A 473 15.48 -83.27 18.66
N ASP A 474 15.48 -82.05 19.20
CA ASP A 474 16.52 -81.56 20.13
C ASP A 474 16.22 -81.94 21.59
N ALA A 475 15.14 -82.69 21.84
CA ALA A 475 14.78 -83.18 23.17
C ALA A 475 15.78 -84.26 23.63
N ASP A 476 16.72 -83.86 24.48
CA ASP A 476 17.54 -84.82 25.23
C ASP A 476 16.62 -85.59 26.20
N THR A 477 16.41 -86.87 25.93
CA THR A 477 15.47 -87.73 26.67
C THR A 477 15.97 -88.16 28.04
N SER A 478 17.11 -87.61 28.49
CA SER A 478 17.81 -88.05 29.71
C SER A 478 17.83 -87.04 30.88
N ALA A 479 17.19 -85.87 30.78
CA ALA A 479 17.08 -84.90 31.87
C ALA A 479 15.70 -84.20 31.90
N PRO A 480 15.21 -83.70 33.04
CA PRO A 480 14.02 -82.85 33.07
C PRO A 480 14.28 -81.58 32.23
N SER A 481 13.69 -81.51 31.04
CA SER A 481 13.94 -80.42 30.09
C SER A 481 13.42 -79.10 30.67
N THR A 482 14.32 -78.21 31.06
CA THR A 482 14.00 -76.79 31.37
C THR A 482 13.75 -75.96 30.11
N GLN A 483 13.69 -76.60 28.94
CA GLN A 483 13.48 -75.97 27.64
C GLN A 483 12.00 -75.77 27.32
N ARG A 484 11.66 -74.61 26.78
CA ARG A 484 10.31 -74.24 26.34
C ARG A 484 10.21 -74.39 24.81
N PRO A 485 9.28 -75.18 24.28
CA PRO A 485 9.12 -75.34 22.84
C PRO A 485 8.60 -74.05 22.21
N LEU A 486 9.26 -73.58 21.15
CA LEU A 486 8.83 -72.42 20.37
C LEU A 486 7.67 -72.84 19.45
N ARG A 487 6.47 -72.30 19.67
CA ARG A 487 5.26 -72.70 18.94
C ARG A 487 4.81 -71.67 17.95
N ARG A 488 4.89 -70.38 18.29
CA ARG A 488 4.34 -69.30 17.47
C ARG A 488 5.35 -68.20 17.26
N VAL A 489 5.47 -67.79 16.01
CA VAL A 489 6.35 -66.69 15.61
C VAL A 489 5.53 -65.64 14.88
N ALA A 490 5.66 -64.38 15.29
CA ALA A 490 4.99 -63.28 14.61
C ALA A 490 5.92 -62.50 13.70
N GLY A 491 5.34 -61.83 12.71
CA GLY A 491 5.99 -60.86 11.84
C GLY A 491 5.26 -59.54 11.88
N VAL A 492 5.99 -58.43 11.90
CA VAL A 492 5.39 -57.08 11.81
C VAL A 492 6.06 -56.24 10.72
N ASP A 493 5.26 -55.46 10.01
CA ASP A 493 5.68 -54.54 8.94
C ASP A 493 4.80 -53.28 8.92
N ILE A 494 5.37 -52.16 8.48
CA ILE A 494 4.65 -50.91 8.19
C ILE A 494 4.98 -50.47 6.77
N SER A 495 3.94 -50.41 5.93
CA SER A 495 4.06 -50.04 4.51
C SER A 495 3.41 -48.69 4.24
N PHE A 496 4.19 -47.75 3.67
CA PHE A 496 3.73 -46.41 3.32
C PHE A 496 3.01 -46.36 1.96
N LEU A 497 2.03 -45.47 1.85
CA LEU A 497 1.38 -45.14 0.58
C LEU A 497 2.38 -44.46 -0.37
N LYS A 498 2.38 -44.85 -1.65
CA LYS A 498 3.36 -44.32 -2.61
C LYS A 498 3.23 -42.80 -2.77
N GLY A 499 4.34 -42.10 -2.53
CA GLY A 499 4.41 -40.63 -2.61
C GLY A 499 3.93 -39.89 -1.35
N SER A 500 3.52 -40.61 -0.31
CA SER A 500 3.21 -40.06 1.01
C SER A 500 4.23 -40.55 2.06
N ASN A 501 4.65 -39.64 2.94
CA ASN A 501 5.43 -39.98 4.14
C ASN A 501 4.56 -39.94 5.42
N GLU A 502 3.26 -39.75 5.26
CA GLU A 502 2.28 -39.55 6.34
C GLU A 502 1.34 -40.74 6.47
N HIS A 503 0.87 -41.32 5.37
CA HIS A 503 -0.12 -42.39 5.40
C HIS A 503 0.52 -43.76 5.21
N ALA A 504 0.26 -44.68 6.14
CA ALA A 504 0.79 -46.04 6.10
C ALA A 504 -0.22 -47.07 6.61
N CYS A 505 0.07 -48.34 6.33
CA CYS A 505 -0.63 -49.51 6.87
C CYS A 505 0.37 -50.31 7.71
N ALA A 506 0.07 -50.50 9.00
CA ALA A 506 0.79 -51.41 9.86
C ALA A 506 0.12 -52.79 9.85
N SER A 507 0.92 -53.85 9.97
CA SER A 507 0.46 -55.22 9.98
C SER A 507 1.18 -56.08 11.01
N ILE A 508 0.43 -57.04 11.60
CA ILE A 508 0.98 -58.14 12.40
C ILE A 508 0.44 -59.46 11.85
N VAL A 509 1.29 -60.46 11.76
CA VAL A 509 0.92 -61.82 11.39
C VAL A 509 1.49 -62.81 12.40
N VAL A 510 0.78 -63.88 12.71
CA VAL A 510 1.26 -64.97 13.58
C VAL A 510 1.26 -66.27 12.78
N LEU A 511 2.37 -66.99 12.83
CA LEU A 511 2.56 -68.26 12.13
C LEU A 511 2.85 -69.37 13.15
N ASP A 512 2.45 -70.61 12.80
CA ASP A 512 2.97 -71.80 13.47
C ASP A 512 4.47 -71.93 13.18
N PHE A 513 5.29 -72.11 14.21
CA PHE A 513 6.75 -72.12 14.03
C PHE A 513 7.24 -73.36 13.26
N SER A 514 6.55 -74.49 13.38
CA SER A 514 6.96 -75.76 12.77
C SER A 514 6.59 -75.87 11.29
N THR A 515 5.39 -75.42 10.92
CA THR A 515 4.91 -75.47 9.52
C THR A 515 5.12 -74.15 8.77
N LEU A 516 5.28 -73.04 9.52
CA LEU A 516 5.26 -71.67 9.00
C LEU A 516 3.97 -71.38 8.22
N GLU A 517 2.86 -71.98 8.65
CA GLU A 517 1.51 -71.67 8.19
C GLU A 517 0.95 -70.49 8.97
N LEU A 518 0.18 -69.64 8.30
CA LEU A 518 -0.44 -68.47 8.91
C LEU A 518 -1.59 -68.89 9.83
N LEU A 519 -1.59 -68.37 11.05
CA LEU A 519 -2.64 -68.57 12.05
C LEU A 519 -3.46 -67.29 12.27
N TYR A 520 -2.85 -66.12 12.12
CA TYR A 520 -3.50 -64.83 12.37
C TYR A 520 -2.91 -63.73 11.50
N GLU A 521 -3.74 -62.78 11.07
CA GLU A 521 -3.33 -61.52 10.45
C GLU A 521 -4.18 -60.36 10.98
N ALA A 522 -3.58 -59.18 11.16
CA ALA A 522 -4.29 -57.94 11.42
C ALA A 522 -3.60 -56.72 10.82
N PHE A 523 -4.40 -55.68 10.55
CA PHE A 523 -4.01 -54.44 9.89
C PHE A 523 -4.63 -53.23 10.57
N THR A 524 -3.86 -52.15 10.67
CA THR A 524 -4.37 -50.85 11.11
C THR A 524 -3.85 -49.72 10.25
N TYR A 525 -4.67 -48.69 10.05
CA TYR A 525 -4.24 -47.43 9.45
C TYR A 525 -3.30 -46.68 10.41
N VAL A 526 -2.30 -45.99 9.85
CA VAL A 526 -1.35 -45.16 10.59
C VAL A 526 -1.20 -43.80 9.89
N SER A 527 -1.33 -42.72 10.67
CA SER A 527 -1.09 -41.33 10.24
C SER A 527 0.11 -40.76 10.97
N LEU A 528 1.14 -40.33 10.24
CA LEU A 528 2.41 -39.86 10.77
C LEU A 528 2.70 -38.41 10.32
N PRO A 529 2.09 -37.40 10.96
CA PRO A 529 2.09 -36.01 10.48
C PRO A 529 3.45 -35.29 10.59
N ALA A 530 4.40 -35.81 11.37
CA ALA A 530 5.72 -35.19 11.60
C ALA A 530 6.80 -35.65 10.59
N PRO A 531 7.80 -34.80 10.27
CA PRO A 531 8.90 -35.15 9.37
C PRO A 531 9.79 -36.29 9.92
N TYR A 532 10.30 -37.15 9.04
CA TYR A 532 11.22 -38.23 9.39
C TYR A 532 12.57 -37.67 9.89
N ILE A 533 12.91 -37.99 11.14
CA ILE A 533 14.25 -37.76 11.70
C ILE A 533 14.98 -39.10 11.75
N ALA A 534 16.12 -39.18 11.07
CA ALA A 534 16.94 -40.38 11.04
C ALA A 534 17.39 -40.74 12.48
N GLY A 535 17.12 -41.96 12.91
CA GLY A 535 17.42 -42.44 14.28
C GLY A 535 16.21 -42.52 15.21
N PHE A 536 15.07 -41.89 14.87
CA PHE A 536 13.88 -41.83 15.74
C PHE A 536 12.63 -42.44 15.10
N LEU A 537 12.81 -43.29 14.08
CA LEU A 537 11.70 -43.94 13.37
C LEU A 537 10.78 -44.73 14.31
N ALA A 538 11.35 -45.34 15.36
CA ALA A 538 10.60 -46.13 16.32
C ALA A 538 9.45 -45.35 16.99
N PHE A 539 9.62 -44.08 17.34
CA PHE A 539 8.57 -43.26 17.96
C PHE A 539 7.34 -43.08 17.07
N ARG A 540 7.54 -43.14 15.74
CA ARG A 540 6.45 -43.06 14.76
C ARG A 540 5.71 -44.39 14.61
N GLU A 541 6.45 -45.50 14.67
CA GLU A 541 5.96 -46.80 14.23
C GLU A 541 5.50 -47.71 15.38
N VAL A 542 6.17 -47.65 16.54
CA VAL A 542 5.88 -48.48 17.71
C VAL A 542 4.44 -48.35 18.21
N PRO A 543 3.79 -47.17 18.25
CA PRO A 543 2.40 -47.07 18.71
C PRO A 543 1.43 -47.92 17.89
N ALA A 544 1.63 -47.99 16.57
CA ALA A 544 0.78 -48.80 15.69
C ALA A 544 1.03 -50.30 15.89
N LEU A 545 2.30 -50.72 16.00
CA LEU A 545 2.66 -52.11 16.27
C LEU A 545 2.15 -52.58 17.65
N THR A 546 2.24 -51.68 18.62
CA THR A 546 1.76 -51.85 19.98
C THR A 546 0.25 -52.06 20.01
N LYS A 547 -0.52 -51.21 19.31
CA LYS A 547 -1.96 -51.39 19.18
C LYS A 547 -2.29 -52.77 18.60
N LEU A 548 -1.66 -53.14 17.49
CA LEU A 548 -1.90 -54.43 16.84
C LEU A 548 -1.59 -55.64 17.73
N TYR A 549 -0.53 -55.54 18.54
CA TYR A 549 -0.16 -56.59 19.48
C TYR A 549 -1.15 -56.68 20.66
N ASP A 550 -1.54 -55.55 21.23
CA ASP A 550 -2.53 -55.51 22.31
C ASP A 550 -3.90 -56.04 21.82
N ASP A 551 -4.32 -55.62 20.63
CA ASP A 551 -5.53 -56.12 19.95
C ASP A 551 -5.47 -57.65 19.75
N LEU A 552 -4.32 -58.19 19.34
CA LEU A 552 -4.11 -59.63 19.20
C LEU A 552 -4.28 -60.36 20.54
N LEU A 553 -3.66 -59.86 21.61
CA LEU A 553 -3.75 -60.47 22.93
C LEU A 553 -5.16 -60.42 23.52
N GLU A 554 -5.89 -59.33 23.28
CA GLU A 554 -7.27 -59.18 23.75
C GLU A 554 -8.22 -60.11 22.99
N ARG A 555 -8.06 -60.20 21.66
CA ARG A 555 -8.98 -60.94 20.78
C ARG A 555 -8.69 -62.44 20.76
N CYS A 556 -7.41 -62.84 20.78
CA CYS A 556 -6.95 -64.22 20.60
C CYS A 556 -5.72 -64.53 21.47
N PRO A 557 -5.84 -64.52 22.82
CA PRO A 557 -4.70 -64.74 23.72
C PRO A 557 -4.02 -66.10 23.50
N GLU A 558 -4.75 -67.10 23.01
CA GLU A 558 -4.22 -68.41 22.64
C GLU A 558 -3.28 -68.39 21.44
N LEU A 559 -3.26 -67.31 20.66
CA LEU A 559 -2.36 -67.08 19.53
C LEU A 559 -1.22 -66.12 19.87
N ALA A 560 -1.02 -65.80 21.16
CA ALA A 560 0.11 -64.98 21.60
C ALA A 560 1.45 -65.54 21.05
N PRO A 561 2.24 -64.72 20.34
CA PRO A 561 3.50 -65.15 19.76
C PRO A 561 4.57 -65.31 20.84
N ASP A 562 5.41 -66.32 20.71
CA ASP A 562 6.54 -66.51 21.62
C ASP A 562 7.70 -65.55 21.27
N ILE A 563 7.91 -65.28 19.98
CA ILE A 563 8.91 -64.34 19.45
C ILE A 563 8.32 -63.55 18.29
N ILE A 564 8.65 -62.25 18.19
CA ILE A 564 8.24 -61.39 17.07
C ILE A 564 9.45 -60.95 16.22
N LEU A 565 9.36 -61.18 14.91
CA LEU A 565 10.32 -60.69 13.92
C LEU A 565 9.82 -59.35 13.38
N VAL A 566 10.65 -58.33 13.52
CA VAL A 566 10.33 -56.95 13.15
C VAL A 566 11.08 -56.59 11.88
N ASP A 567 10.36 -56.07 10.86
CA ASP A 567 10.99 -55.51 9.65
C ASP A 567 11.67 -54.17 9.95
N GLY A 568 12.83 -54.26 10.57
CA GLY A 568 13.57 -53.12 11.09
C GLY A 568 14.78 -53.59 11.87
N ASN A 569 15.53 -52.64 12.43
CA ASN A 569 16.70 -52.96 13.23
C ASN A 569 16.35 -53.03 14.72
N GLY A 570 17.06 -53.87 15.46
CA GLY A 570 17.12 -53.85 16.92
C GLY A 570 18.34 -53.05 17.36
N ILE A 571 19.30 -53.71 18.03
CA ILE A 571 20.56 -53.08 18.44
C ILE A 571 21.42 -52.59 17.27
N LEU A 572 21.20 -53.09 16.04
CA LEU A 572 21.88 -52.60 14.82
C LEU A 572 21.36 -51.21 14.41
N HIS A 573 21.60 -50.23 15.26
CA HIS A 573 21.10 -48.88 15.14
C HIS A 573 22.18 -47.88 15.61
N PRO A 574 22.30 -46.66 15.04
CA PRO A 574 23.32 -45.69 15.45
C PRO A 574 23.30 -45.39 16.95
N LEU A 575 22.10 -45.39 17.54
CA LEU A 575 21.90 -45.23 18.99
C LEU A 575 21.82 -46.56 19.75
N GLY A 576 21.97 -47.70 19.09
CA GLY A 576 21.89 -49.04 19.68
C GLY A 576 20.50 -49.46 20.14
N PHE A 577 19.45 -48.77 19.68
CA PHE A 577 18.06 -49.00 20.09
C PHE A 577 17.11 -48.69 18.92
N GLY A 578 16.96 -49.64 18.01
CA GLY A 578 16.09 -49.53 16.84
C GLY A 578 14.63 -49.91 17.11
N LEU A 579 13.82 -49.93 16.05
CA LEU A 579 12.39 -50.29 16.08
C LEU A 579 12.11 -51.59 16.85
N ALA A 580 12.87 -52.65 16.58
CA ALA A 580 12.64 -53.95 17.21
C ALA A 580 12.91 -53.91 18.71
N SER A 581 13.94 -53.17 19.13
CA SER A 581 14.30 -53.00 20.54
C SER A 581 13.30 -52.14 21.28
N HIS A 582 12.88 -51.02 20.69
CA HIS A 582 11.87 -50.15 21.26
C HIS A 582 10.55 -50.90 21.45
N PHE A 583 10.04 -51.54 20.39
CA PHE A 583 8.81 -52.31 20.47
C PHE A 583 8.88 -53.43 21.51
N GLY A 584 10.00 -54.18 21.53
CA GLY A 584 10.21 -55.26 22.47
C GLY A 584 10.24 -54.80 23.93
N VAL A 585 11.00 -53.76 24.24
CA VAL A 585 11.10 -53.20 25.60
C VAL A 585 9.76 -52.66 26.09
N LEU A 586 9.02 -51.94 25.23
CA LEU A 586 7.76 -51.33 25.63
C LEU A 586 6.73 -52.39 26.08
N ARG A 587 6.76 -53.57 25.45
CA ARG A 587 5.81 -54.67 25.73
C ARG A 587 6.41 -55.84 26.49
N GLU A 588 7.68 -55.76 26.89
CA GLU A 588 8.44 -56.83 27.55
C GLU A 588 8.32 -58.18 26.81
N ILE A 589 8.46 -58.14 25.48
CA ILE A 589 8.33 -59.30 24.59
C ILE A 589 9.64 -59.63 23.86
N PRO A 590 9.92 -60.92 23.59
CA PRO A 590 11.05 -61.30 22.76
C PRO A 590 10.91 -60.80 21.32
N THR A 591 11.83 -59.93 20.89
CA THR A 591 11.82 -59.37 19.53
C THR A 591 13.16 -59.53 18.83
N ILE A 592 13.12 -59.72 17.51
CA ILE A 592 14.30 -59.82 16.64
C ILE A 592 14.16 -58.78 15.53
N GLY A 593 15.18 -57.93 15.35
CA GLY A 593 15.23 -57.01 14.22
C GLY A 593 15.84 -57.68 12.99
N VAL A 594 15.12 -57.69 11.88
CA VAL A 594 15.58 -58.25 10.59
C VAL A 594 15.62 -57.14 9.54
N GLY A 595 16.78 -56.49 9.40
CA GLY A 595 16.98 -55.41 8.43
C GLY A 595 17.23 -55.93 7.01
N LYS A 596 16.50 -55.41 6.01
CA LYS A 596 16.76 -55.65 4.57
C LYS A 596 18.01 -54.91 4.06
N THR A 597 18.47 -53.90 4.80
CA THR A 597 19.67 -53.09 4.52
C THR A 597 20.46 -52.84 5.79
N PHE A 598 21.79 -52.89 5.69
CA PHE A 598 22.67 -52.58 6.82
C PHE A 598 22.63 -51.09 7.15
N LEU A 599 22.54 -50.78 8.45
CA LEU A 599 22.58 -49.42 8.98
C LEU A 599 23.97 -49.12 9.53
N HIS A 600 24.49 -47.91 9.26
CA HIS A 600 25.84 -47.52 9.68
C HIS A 600 25.92 -47.43 11.20
N VAL A 601 26.81 -48.22 11.81
CA VAL A 601 27.00 -48.27 13.26
C VAL A 601 28.47 -48.51 13.59
N ASP A 602 28.98 -47.91 14.65
CA ASP A 602 30.30 -48.25 15.23
C ASP A 602 31.44 -48.36 14.19
N GLY A 603 31.50 -47.36 13.30
CA GLY A 603 32.49 -47.28 12.21
C GLY A 603 32.26 -48.22 11.03
N LEU A 604 31.24 -49.09 11.08
CA LEU A 604 30.89 -50.00 9.99
C LEU A 604 29.96 -49.33 8.99
N THR A 605 30.29 -49.51 7.70
CA THR A 605 29.42 -49.11 6.59
C THR A 605 28.67 -50.26 5.97
N LYS A 606 27.64 -49.94 5.18
CA LYS A 606 26.95 -50.93 4.33
C LYS A 606 27.91 -51.65 3.38
N GLY A 607 28.99 -50.98 2.95
CA GLY A 607 30.03 -51.58 2.11
C GLY A 607 30.83 -52.64 2.86
N ASP A 608 31.19 -52.35 4.11
CA ASP A 608 31.97 -53.26 4.96
C ASP A 608 31.18 -54.52 5.29
N ALA A 609 29.93 -54.38 5.72
CA ALA A 609 29.06 -55.52 6.01
C ALA A 609 28.84 -56.44 4.78
N LYS A 610 28.73 -55.85 3.59
CA LYS A 610 28.65 -56.61 2.34
C LYS A 610 29.95 -57.35 2.03
N ARG A 611 31.10 -56.71 2.22
CA ARG A 611 32.42 -57.32 2.00
C ARG A 611 32.64 -58.51 2.93
N MET A 612 32.35 -58.35 4.23
CA MET A 612 32.42 -59.45 5.20
C MET A 612 31.54 -60.64 4.81
N MET A 613 30.33 -60.39 4.33
CA MET A 613 29.45 -61.45 3.86
C MET A 613 29.96 -62.12 2.57
N GLN A 614 30.59 -61.37 1.67
CA GLN A 614 31.20 -61.94 0.46
C GLN A 614 32.38 -62.84 0.78
N GLU A 615 33.22 -62.45 1.74
CA GLU A 615 34.34 -63.25 2.25
C GLU A 615 33.85 -64.53 2.91
N ALA A 616 32.83 -64.45 3.78
CA ALA A 616 32.19 -65.61 4.40
C ALA A 616 31.62 -66.58 3.34
N LYS A 617 30.94 -66.05 2.32
CA LYS A 617 30.44 -66.87 1.20
C LYS A 617 31.56 -67.55 0.43
N ALA A 618 32.68 -66.88 0.20
CA ALA A 618 33.85 -67.47 -0.47
C ALA A 618 34.45 -68.61 0.36
N ALA A 619 34.34 -68.54 1.70
CA ALA A 619 34.71 -69.60 2.63
C ALA A 619 33.64 -70.71 2.79
N GLY A 620 32.51 -70.62 2.07
CA GLY A 620 31.41 -71.59 2.16
C GLY A 620 30.43 -71.35 3.31
N GLU A 621 30.58 -70.24 4.05
CA GLU A 621 29.69 -69.86 5.15
C GLU A 621 28.48 -69.05 4.65
N GLN A 622 27.32 -69.25 5.29
CA GLN A 622 26.06 -68.54 4.97
C GLN A 622 25.67 -67.50 6.02
N LEU A 623 26.50 -67.35 7.05
CA LEU A 623 26.33 -66.49 8.22
C LEU A 623 27.68 -65.83 8.52
N VAL A 624 27.66 -64.55 8.88
CA VAL A 624 28.81 -63.90 9.53
C VAL A 624 28.34 -62.96 10.64
N LYS A 625 28.94 -63.06 11.82
CA LYS A 625 28.71 -62.09 12.91
C LYS A 625 29.45 -60.78 12.60
N ILE A 626 28.74 -59.67 12.66
CA ILE A 626 29.24 -58.34 12.31
C ILE A 626 29.74 -57.66 13.59
N ARG A 627 31.06 -57.51 13.69
CA ARG A 627 31.75 -56.83 14.80
C ARG A 627 32.19 -55.43 14.39
N GLY A 628 31.81 -54.43 15.17
CA GLY A 628 32.19 -53.03 14.94
C GLY A 628 33.56 -52.66 15.48
N ALA A 629 33.95 -51.40 15.28
CA ALA A 629 35.26 -50.88 15.69
C ALA A 629 35.50 -50.94 17.21
N SER A 630 34.44 -50.81 18.02
CA SER A 630 34.50 -50.98 19.48
C SER A 630 34.80 -52.42 19.93
N GLY A 631 34.77 -53.38 19.00
CA GLY A 631 34.82 -54.81 19.31
C GLY A 631 33.46 -55.40 19.68
N ARG A 632 32.37 -54.63 19.73
CA ARG A 632 31.01 -55.15 19.97
C ARG A 632 30.46 -55.87 18.73
N VAL A 633 29.72 -56.97 18.93
CA VAL A 633 28.93 -57.61 17.86
C VAL A 633 27.55 -56.95 17.82
N TRP A 634 27.20 -56.37 16.68
CA TRP A 634 25.94 -55.61 16.53
C TRP A 634 24.84 -56.39 15.83
N ALA A 635 25.21 -57.33 14.97
CA ALA A 635 24.29 -58.11 14.16
C ALA A 635 24.98 -59.35 13.59
N ALA A 636 24.21 -60.16 12.88
CA ALA A 636 24.74 -61.13 11.93
C ALA A 636 24.17 -60.87 10.53
N ALA A 637 25.03 -60.97 9.51
CA ALA A 637 24.60 -61.02 8.13
C ALA A 637 24.25 -62.47 7.79
N LEU A 638 23.06 -62.68 7.23
CA LEU A 638 22.52 -63.99 6.95
C LEU A 638 22.04 -64.07 5.51
N CYS A 639 22.40 -65.13 4.79
CA CYS A 639 21.78 -65.46 3.52
C CYS A 639 20.84 -66.65 3.70
N GLY A 640 19.59 -66.50 3.24
CA GLY A 640 18.60 -67.58 3.24
C GLY A 640 19.01 -68.74 2.31
N PRO A 641 18.11 -69.72 2.08
CA PRO A 641 18.39 -70.95 1.34
C PRO A 641 18.99 -70.73 -0.07
N ARG A 642 19.63 -71.78 -0.63
CA ARG A 642 20.49 -71.75 -1.84
C ARG A 642 19.98 -70.81 -2.95
N GLY A 643 20.83 -69.87 -3.35
CA GLY A 643 20.59 -68.95 -4.49
C GLY A 643 20.38 -67.48 -4.11
N VAL A 644 20.15 -67.16 -2.82
CA VAL A 644 19.96 -65.77 -2.37
C VAL A 644 21.28 -65.00 -2.29
N GLN A 645 21.45 -63.99 -3.14
CA GLN A 645 22.68 -63.19 -3.19
C GLN A 645 22.78 -62.12 -2.09
N ASN A 646 21.66 -61.49 -1.74
CA ASN A 646 21.63 -60.37 -0.80
C ASN A 646 21.29 -60.83 0.62
N PRO A 647 22.11 -60.51 1.64
CA PRO A 647 21.80 -60.89 3.02
C PRO A 647 20.64 -60.07 3.60
N VAL A 648 20.10 -60.59 4.69
CA VAL A 648 19.40 -59.82 5.72
C VAL A 648 20.33 -59.64 6.92
N TYR A 649 20.07 -58.61 7.73
CA TYR A 649 20.89 -58.29 8.89
C TYR A 649 20.07 -58.50 10.15
N VAL A 650 20.42 -59.54 10.91
CA VAL A 650 19.71 -59.96 12.11
C VAL A 650 20.37 -59.30 13.32
N SER A 651 19.57 -58.65 14.15
CA SER A 651 20.04 -58.00 15.38
C SER A 651 19.08 -58.29 16.52
N VAL A 652 19.62 -58.32 17.74
CA VAL A 652 18.80 -58.49 18.95
C VAL A 652 17.81 -57.33 19.05
N GLY A 653 16.52 -57.67 19.19
CA GLY A 653 15.48 -56.70 19.52
C GLY A 653 15.41 -56.55 21.03
N HIS A 654 14.87 -57.54 21.75
CA HIS A 654 14.73 -57.58 23.21
C HIS A 654 14.52 -59.03 23.68
N HIS A 655 14.96 -59.41 24.89
CA HIS A 655 14.72 -60.73 25.51
C HIS A 655 15.12 -61.95 24.66
N VAL A 656 16.14 -61.78 23.82
CA VAL A 656 16.70 -62.83 22.96
C VAL A 656 18.20 -62.63 22.80
N THR A 657 18.98 -63.71 22.80
CA THR A 657 20.39 -63.65 22.42
C THR A 657 20.55 -63.58 20.91
N LEU A 658 21.70 -63.05 20.43
CA LEU A 658 21.95 -63.02 18.99
C LEU A 658 21.97 -64.41 18.36
N ASP A 659 22.44 -65.43 19.09
CA ASP A 659 22.51 -66.81 18.60
C ASP A 659 21.11 -67.43 18.45
N THR A 660 20.24 -67.25 19.45
CA THR A 660 18.82 -67.62 19.35
C THR A 660 18.14 -66.86 18.21
N ALA A 661 18.41 -65.55 18.07
CA ALA A 661 17.84 -64.74 17.01
C ALA A 661 18.22 -65.24 15.60
N ILE A 662 19.49 -65.60 15.40
CA ILE A 662 19.98 -66.20 14.16
C ILE A 662 19.26 -67.53 13.88
N ALA A 663 19.15 -68.40 14.89
CA ALA A 663 18.56 -69.73 14.74
C ALA A 663 17.06 -69.65 14.38
N VAL A 664 16.30 -68.78 15.05
CA VAL A 664 14.89 -68.51 14.75
C VAL A 664 14.73 -67.95 13.33
N VAL A 665 15.54 -66.96 12.95
CA VAL A 665 15.46 -66.36 11.62
C VAL A 665 15.79 -67.38 10.52
N LEU A 666 16.81 -68.23 10.72
CA LEU A 666 17.15 -69.32 9.80
C LEU A 666 16.00 -70.31 9.65
N ALA A 667 15.41 -70.76 10.76
CA ALA A 667 14.27 -71.68 10.74
C ALA A 667 13.05 -71.09 10.03
N CYS A 668 12.83 -69.78 10.14
CA CYS A 668 11.76 -69.07 9.46
C CYS A 668 12.06 -68.72 7.98
N SER A 669 13.28 -68.94 7.48
CA SER A 669 13.70 -68.47 6.15
C SER A 669 13.43 -69.48 5.05
N LYS A 670 12.21 -69.44 4.48
CA LYS A 670 11.90 -70.10 3.18
C LYS A 670 12.48 -69.33 1.98
N TYR A 671 12.65 -68.03 2.13
CA TYR A 671 13.13 -67.08 1.12
C TYR A 671 14.22 -66.16 1.69
N ARG A 672 14.60 -65.09 0.96
CA ARG A 672 15.52 -64.05 1.46
C ARG A 672 14.99 -63.40 2.75
N VAL A 673 13.71 -63.03 2.75
CA VAL A 673 13.05 -62.42 3.91
C VAL A 673 12.33 -63.56 4.65
N PRO A 674 12.48 -63.68 5.99
CA PRO A 674 11.83 -64.71 6.77
C PRO A 674 10.32 -64.69 6.60
N GLU A 675 9.71 -65.86 6.65
CA GLU A 675 8.30 -66.06 6.33
C GLU A 675 7.35 -65.14 7.12
N PRO A 676 7.53 -64.91 8.45
CA PRO A 676 6.66 -64.00 9.19
C PRO A 676 6.69 -62.55 8.65
N ILE A 677 7.87 -61.98 8.43
CA ILE A 677 8.01 -60.62 7.89
C ILE A 677 7.50 -60.57 6.45
N ARG A 678 7.79 -61.59 5.64
CA ARG A 678 7.35 -61.67 4.25
C ARG A 678 5.82 -61.66 4.16
N GLN A 679 5.14 -62.39 5.04
CA GLN A 679 3.68 -62.46 5.06
C GLN A 679 3.06 -61.14 5.55
N ALA A 680 3.69 -60.43 6.50
CA ALA A 680 3.30 -59.08 6.91
C ALA A 680 3.41 -58.07 5.75
N ASP A 681 4.58 -57.98 5.11
CA ASP A 681 4.87 -57.05 3.99
C ASP A 681 3.96 -57.29 2.77
N ILE A 682 3.62 -58.54 2.45
CA ILE A 682 2.69 -58.83 1.33
C ILE A 682 1.31 -58.26 1.61
N ARG A 683 0.78 -58.51 2.81
CA ARG A 683 -0.60 -58.14 3.15
C ARG A 683 -0.76 -56.64 3.38
N SER A 684 0.20 -56.01 4.06
CA SER A 684 0.21 -54.55 4.22
C SER A 684 0.22 -53.86 2.85
N ARG A 685 0.98 -54.39 1.88
CA ARG A 685 1.00 -53.88 0.50
C ARG A 685 -0.27 -54.16 -0.29
N GLU A 686 -1.00 -55.24 -0.02
CA GLU A 686 -2.30 -55.49 -0.65
C GLU A 686 -3.31 -54.41 -0.27
N VAL A 687 -3.34 -54.01 1.00
CA VAL A 687 -4.15 -52.88 1.50
C VAL A 687 -3.73 -51.57 0.83
N ILE A 688 -2.42 -51.30 0.74
CA ILE A 688 -1.92 -50.09 0.06
C ILE A 688 -2.36 -50.04 -1.40
N ARG A 689 -2.28 -51.17 -2.12
CA ARG A 689 -2.75 -51.26 -3.52
C ARG A 689 -4.25 -51.04 -3.64
N GLU A 690 -5.05 -51.48 -2.68
CA GLU A 690 -6.48 -51.19 -2.63
C GLU A 690 -6.76 -49.68 -2.53
N TRP A 691 -6.04 -48.96 -1.66
CA TRP A 691 -6.14 -47.50 -1.57
C TRP A 691 -5.70 -46.79 -2.85
N GLU A 692 -4.61 -47.25 -3.48
CA GLU A 692 -4.11 -46.70 -4.73
C GLU A 692 -5.09 -46.92 -5.90
N THR A 693 -5.70 -48.10 -5.98
CA THR A 693 -6.61 -48.46 -7.08
C THR A 693 -7.98 -47.81 -6.95
N THR A 694 -8.50 -47.68 -5.74
CA THR A 694 -9.81 -47.05 -5.48
C THR A 694 -9.71 -45.52 -5.41
N GLY A 695 -8.52 -44.98 -5.13
CA GLY A 695 -8.32 -43.56 -4.86
C GLY A 695 -8.91 -43.11 -3.51
N VAL A 696 -9.34 -44.04 -2.67
CA VAL A 696 -9.97 -43.77 -1.36
C VAL A 696 -9.08 -44.30 -0.25
N LEU A 697 -8.59 -43.40 0.60
CA LEU A 697 -7.84 -43.75 1.81
C LEU A 697 -8.81 -44.19 2.91
N ASN A 698 -8.73 -45.44 3.36
CA ASN A 698 -9.52 -45.93 4.49
C ASN A 698 -8.82 -45.60 5.82
N THR A 699 -9.06 -44.40 6.36
CA THR A 699 -8.50 -43.95 7.64
C THR A 699 -9.05 -44.69 8.86
N THR A 700 -10.09 -45.50 8.68
CA THR A 700 -10.73 -46.32 9.73
C THR A 700 -10.33 -47.80 9.65
N LEU A 701 -9.30 -48.14 8.88
CA LEU A 701 -8.85 -49.52 8.76
C LEU A 701 -8.44 -50.09 10.13
N ASP A 702 -9.19 -51.08 10.58
CA ASP A 702 -8.87 -52.01 11.67
C ASP A 702 -9.50 -53.36 11.31
N ARG A 703 -8.70 -54.27 10.75
CA ARG A 703 -9.16 -55.56 10.20
C ARG A 703 -8.29 -56.68 10.76
N PHE A 704 -8.91 -57.81 11.09
CA PHE A 704 -8.18 -59.04 11.47
C PHE A 704 -8.81 -60.29 10.86
N THR A 705 -8.06 -61.37 10.77
CA THR A 705 -8.52 -62.69 10.32
C THR A 705 -7.77 -63.79 11.07
N ILE A 706 -8.52 -64.81 11.50
CA ILE A 706 -7.98 -66.02 12.15
C ILE A 706 -8.05 -67.15 11.14
N HIS A 707 -6.94 -67.85 10.96
CA HIS A 707 -6.80 -68.99 10.08
C HIS A 707 -6.74 -70.25 10.96
N ARG A 708 -7.74 -71.13 10.79
CA ARG A 708 -7.87 -72.39 11.54
C ARG A 708 -7.31 -73.57 10.78
#